data_AF-A0A9K3M3G5-F1
#
_entry.id   AF-A0A9K3M3G5-F1
#
_cell.length_a   1.000
_cell.length_b   1.000
_cell.length_c   1.000
_cell.angle_alpha   90.00
_cell.angle_beta   90.00
_cell.angle_gamma   90.00
#
_symmetry.space_group_name_H-M   'P 1'
#
loop_
_entity.id
_entity.type
_entity.pdbx_description
1 polymer ?
#
loop_
_entity_poly.entity_id
_entity_poly.type
_entity_poly.pdbx_seq_one_letter_code
_entity_poly.pdbx_strand_id
1 'polypeptide(L)'
;MLHPKFWIEWGLRLLFSKRSLAIVFGSTLLLTVSWQIDVVFQQQQPAAGTLRRSASNNFMRVYLKPSPTQQSLPNYQRWNHVNHTFESAHRRDTNEAPSSFEILETVLRDSRQQQPQGGSGHFHDDACLKPNMKQTKRLVQKVKRQREKEQIQSATSHITLPFPVLNMGFPKSGSSSLMRWFKNAGYNVTHFVEDGQYVGLQILQNVLDGYSPFANDLAPYHVHAQMDYTGGDDPRQQATTIFPQIQLLDEIHHAQPNATFVLMFRPVQEWIESTQSWNRYPFRWAESNIPGLMLTERQLYERDSLHERIVVTPQQLQDWWCSHVLHIRQFVKEYPSHALIELDLYDSESSAILSELFAVDEGVVSWNKANSNSKKHNTNKSTMIPQTSSLQKTSTKLYHEKWNFTSNTMTIDEGVESISSLKLLERVMHDGTIMTDESCFRAMPRHDAQISIPLASPFLNVGLPMDPWNDMLKEFFSCLGLKVTHRKGQGGKFGSTGKKINQAVQAGMPPLSGYFGNRDVYTQLDYTVTLNSTQGIVVEQSVFPQIQLLDEIHQEVPNATLLLPYPNFDQWIDFAQSFHNFTERWARMEMPGLVLTEEQYQARSLPCPAEIDEDGMVVNRCIRLSDMQLREWWCGHIHHVRRLVNDVYPSHTLLEIDFGNLAHTRKTMKDLFPQANQTCLSELSFME
;
A
#
# COMPACT_ATOMS: atom_id res chain seq x y z
N MET A 1 28.48 29.54 71.59
CA MET A 1 27.75 28.53 70.80
C MET A 1 28.10 28.74 69.34
N LEU A 2 28.58 27.67 68.69
CA LEU A 2 29.24 27.63 67.39
C LEU A 2 28.24 27.59 66.21
N HIS A 3 28.40 28.49 65.24
CA HIS A 3 28.79 28.22 63.83
C HIS A 3 27.84 27.35 62.90
N PRO A 4 28.13 27.13 61.58
CA PRO A 4 27.41 27.73 60.42
C PRO A 4 27.18 26.77 59.18
N LYS A 5 26.99 27.36 57.97
CA LYS A 5 27.40 26.90 56.59
C LYS A 5 26.48 25.88 55.86
N PHE A 6 26.41 25.76 54.52
CA PHE A 6 26.77 26.49 53.28
C PHE A 6 26.21 25.63 52.11
N TRP A 7 25.87 26.25 50.96
CA TRP A 7 25.83 25.70 49.58
C TRP A 7 24.76 24.69 49.13
N ILE A 8 24.08 24.98 48.01
CA ILE A 8 23.84 24.07 46.87
C ILE A 8 23.70 24.92 45.59
N GLU A 9 24.43 24.49 44.57
CA GLU A 9 24.53 25.03 43.21
C GLU A 9 23.23 24.93 42.40
N TRP A 10 22.99 25.91 41.52
CA TRP A 10 22.07 25.77 40.41
C TRP A 10 22.76 24.99 39.27
N GLY A 11 22.43 23.72 39.13
CA GLY A 11 22.80 22.92 37.97
C GLY A 11 21.95 23.28 36.76
N LEU A 12 22.58 23.88 35.73
CA LEU A 12 22.04 23.94 34.38
C LEU A 12 21.87 22.51 33.83
N ARG A 13 20.63 22.09 33.59
CA ARG A 13 20.34 21.00 32.65
C ARG A 13 20.21 21.59 31.25
N LEU A 14 21.26 21.43 30.45
CA LEU A 14 21.24 21.61 29.00
C LEU A 14 20.37 20.51 28.37
N LEU A 15 19.17 20.88 27.93
CA LEU A 15 18.42 20.11 26.93
C LEU A 15 18.82 20.64 25.55
N PHE A 16 19.66 19.88 24.85
CA PHE A 16 19.95 20.13 23.44
C PHE A 16 18.73 19.74 22.60
N SER A 17 18.01 20.75 22.10
CA SER A 17 17.12 20.60 20.96
C SER A 17 17.67 21.45 19.82
N LYS A 18 18.03 20.78 18.72
CA LYS A 18 18.44 21.41 17.47
C LYS A 18 17.24 22.19 16.90
N ARG A 19 17.26 23.52 17.01
CA ARG A 19 16.81 24.47 15.97
C ARG A 19 16.95 25.92 16.47
N SER A 20 17.73 26.68 15.70
CA SER A 20 17.88 28.13 15.55
C SER A 20 17.27 29.07 16.60
N LEU A 21 18.14 29.85 17.23
CA LEU A 21 17.84 31.09 17.94
C LEU A 21 17.81 32.24 16.91
N ALA A 22 16.69 32.94 16.76
CA ALA A 22 16.63 34.21 16.06
C ALA A 22 16.68 35.33 17.09
N ILE A 23 17.78 36.09 17.13
CA ILE A 23 17.86 37.36 17.86
C ILE A 23 17.80 38.47 16.81
N VAL A 24 16.77 39.31 16.91
CA VAL A 24 16.65 40.55 16.13
C VAL A 24 17.34 41.65 16.91
N PHE A 25 18.39 42.25 16.33
CA PHE A 25 18.85 43.60 16.71
C PHE A 25 18.82 44.50 15.49
N GLY A 26 18.25 45.69 15.70
CA GLY A 26 18.03 46.69 14.67
C GLY A 26 19.33 47.26 14.09
N SER A 27 19.22 47.62 12.80
CA SER A 27 19.86 48.76 12.13
C SER A 27 21.28 49.12 12.56
N THR A 28 22.29 48.79 11.74
CA THR A 28 23.10 49.73 10.91
C THR A 28 24.18 48.96 10.14
N LEU A 29 24.43 49.34 8.88
CA LEU A 29 25.60 49.10 8.00
C LEU A 29 26.14 47.65 7.83
N LEU A 30 25.91 47.08 6.64
CA LEU A 30 26.64 45.92 6.12
C LEU A 30 27.99 46.37 5.54
N LEU A 31 29.08 46.09 6.26
CA LEU A 31 30.43 45.92 5.69
C LEU A 31 30.74 44.42 5.72
N THR A 32 30.77 43.78 4.56
CA THR A 32 31.21 42.39 4.42
C THR A 32 32.74 42.34 4.48
N VAL A 33 33.29 41.84 5.59
CA VAL A 33 34.70 41.40 5.67
C VAL A 33 34.70 39.87 5.60
N SER A 34 35.25 39.34 4.51
CA SER A 34 35.54 37.92 4.34
C SER A 34 36.74 37.54 5.21
N TRP A 35 36.55 36.62 6.16
CA TRP A 35 37.66 35.93 6.82
C TRP A 35 37.85 34.58 6.13
N GLN A 36 38.89 34.49 5.33
CA GLN A 36 39.42 33.24 4.79
C GLN A 36 40.32 32.64 5.88
N ILE A 37 39.88 31.57 6.54
CA ILE A 37 40.71 30.82 7.49
C ILE A 37 41.54 29.84 6.67
N ASP A 38 42.77 30.22 6.33
CA ASP A 38 43.78 29.31 5.84
C ASP A 38 44.35 28.51 7.02
N VAL A 39 43.93 27.26 7.14
CA VAL A 39 44.55 26.31 8.08
C VAL A 39 45.87 25.84 7.48
N VAL A 40 46.95 26.54 7.81
CA VAL A 40 48.33 26.11 7.52
C VAL A 40 48.71 24.99 8.49
N PHE A 41 48.81 23.76 7.99
CA PHE A 41 49.42 22.66 8.74
C PHE A 41 50.94 22.85 8.76
N GLN A 42 51.46 23.30 9.92
CA GLN A 42 52.88 23.38 10.18
C GLN A 42 53.40 21.99 10.55
N GLN A 43 54.17 21.40 9.64
CA GLN A 43 54.84 20.11 9.80
C GLN A 43 56.03 20.26 10.77
N GLN A 44 55.88 19.84 12.02
CA GLN A 44 57.03 19.73 12.95
C GLN A 44 57.76 18.39 12.72
N GLN A 45 59.09 18.48 12.54
CA GLN A 45 59.99 17.32 12.52
C GLN A 45 60.11 16.67 13.91
N PRO A 46 60.39 15.36 14.01
CA PRO A 46 60.42 14.67 15.28
C PRO A 46 61.76 14.82 15.99
N ALA A 47 61.70 15.13 17.29
CA ALA A 47 62.81 14.94 18.21
C ALA A 47 62.95 13.46 18.56
N ALA A 48 64.20 12.99 18.57
CA ALA A 48 64.58 11.63 18.94
C ALA A 48 64.15 11.29 20.38
N GLY A 49 63.41 10.19 20.54
CA GLY A 49 63.01 9.66 21.83
C GLY A 49 62.79 8.15 21.76
N THR A 50 63.77 7.41 22.26
CA THR A 50 63.80 5.94 22.34
C THR A 50 62.78 5.45 23.36
N LEU A 51 61.73 4.72 22.96
CA LEU A 51 60.92 3.93 23.88
C LEU A 51 60.24 2.71 23.22
N ARG A 52 60.01 1.70 24.06
CA ARG A 52 59.93 0.26 23.80
C ARG A 52 58.79 -0.20 22.89
N ARG A 53 59.09 -1.27 22.15
CA ARG A 53 58.21 -2.14 21.36
C ARG A 53 56.95 -2.59 22.13
N SER A 54 55.79 -2.33 21.55
CA SER A 54 54.63 -3.23 21.57
C SER A 54 53.99 -3.14 20.18
N ALA A 55 54.10 -4.22 19.41
CA ALA A 55 53.64 -4.27 18.03
C ALA A 55 52.16 -4.70 17.97
N SER A 56 51.27 -3.75 17.69
CA SER A 56 50.01 -4.03 17.03
C SER A 56 49.99 -3.23 15.71
N ASN A 57 50.15 -3.94 14.60
CA ASN A 57 50.12 -3.37 13.25
C ASN A 57 48.67 -2.99 12.89
N ASN A 58 48.23 -1.80 13.26
CA ASN A 58 47.08 -1.15 12.64
C ASN A 58 47.59 -0.26 11.51
N PHE A 59 47.67 -0.81 10.29
CA PHE A 59 47.87 -0.01 9.08
C PHE A 59 46.60 0.80 8.81
N MET A 60 46.61 2.08 9.17
CA MET A 60 45.62 3.05 8.74
C MET A 60 45.80 3.29 7.23
N ARG A 61 44.95 2.67 6.40
CA ARG A 61 44.87 2.99 4.96
C ARG A 61 44.18 4.34 4.80
N VAL A 62 44.96 5.37 4.52
CA VAL A 62 44.45 6.67 4.06
C VAL A 62 44.12 6.54 2.57
N TYR A 63 42.83 6.46 2.24
CA TYR A 63 42.37 6.53 0.85
C TYR A 63 42.37 8.01 0.44
N LEU A 64 43.33 8.40 -0.41
CA LEU A 64 43.31 9.71 -1.05
C LEU A 64 42.16 9.74 -2.06
N LYS A 65 41.24 10.70 -1.90
CA LYS A 65 40.12 10.91 -2.82
C LYS A 65 40.68 11.29 -4.20
N PRO A 66 40.39 10.54 -5.28
CA PRO A 66 40.83 10.94 -6.61
C PRO A 66 40.25 12.32 -6.98
N SER A 67 41.04 13.12 -7.68
CA SER A 67 40.60 14.41 -8.25
C SER A 67 39.32 14.20 -9.06
N PRO A 68 38.31 15.10 -9.00
CA PRO A 68 37.07 14.99 -9.76
C PRO A 68 37.33 15.22 -11.26
N THR A 69 37.96 14.26 -11.93
CA THR A 69 37.88 14.10 -13.37
C THR A 69 36.42 13.80 -13.71
N GLN A 70 35.83 14.55 -14.66
CA GLN A 70 34.45 14.41 -15.19
C GLN A 70 33.84 13.04 -14.89
N GLN A 71 33.16 12.90 -13.75
CA GLN A 71 32.41 11.68 -13.45
C GLN A 71 31.26 11.64 -14.46
N SER A 72 31.34 10.68 -15.38
CA SER A 72 30.25 10.41 -16.30
C SER A 72 29.00 10.11 -15.48
N LEU A 73 27.90 10.82 -15.75
CA LEU A 73 26.62 10.57 -15.09
C LEU A 73 26.28 9.07 -15.18
N PRO A 74 25.80 8.45 -14.08
CA PRO A 74 25.36 7.06 -14.08
C PRO A 74 24.40 6.76 -15.22
N ASN A 75 24.45 5.54 -15.77
CA ASN A 75 23.70 5.22 -16.99
C ASN A 75 22.19 5.43 -16.81
N TYR A 76 21.63 5.16 -15.63
CA TYR A 76 20.19 5.34 -15.41
C TYR A 76 19.70 6.78 -15.57
N GLN A 77 20.58 7.78 -15.39
CA GLN A 77 20.21 9.19 -15.58
C GLN A 77 20.05 9.55 -17.07
N ARG A 78 20.49 8.68 -17.98
CA ARG A 78 20.35 8.84 -19.44
C ARG A 78 19.19 8.02 -20.02
N TRP A 79 18.41 7.35 -19.16
CA TRP A 79 17.23 6.62 -19.58
C TRP A 79 16.07 7.58 -19.84
N ASN A 80 15.48 7.51 -21.04
CA ASN A 80 14.30 8.28 -21.36
C ASN A 80 13.04 7.50 -20.98
N HIS A 81 12.34 7.99 -19.95
CA HIS A 81 11.16 7.32 -19.40
C HIS A 81 9.90 7.43 -20.27
N VAL A 82 9.86 8.33 -21.25
CA VAL A 82 8.68 8.55 -22.11
C VAL A 82 8.65 7.53 -23.24
N ASN A 83 9.77 7.33 -23.92
CA ASN A 83 9.89 6.43 -25.06
C ASN A 83 10.57 5.09 -24.71
N HIS A 84 11.07 4.94 -23.48
CA HIS A 84 11.81 3.77 -23.00
C HIS A 84 13.05 3.46 -23.84
N THR A 85 13.82 4.48 -24.20
CA THR A 85 15.08 4.36 -24.94
C THR A 85 16.27 4.80 -24.10
N PHE A 86 17.45 4.27 -24.41
CA PHE A 86 18.70 4.69 -23.80
C PHE A 86 19.55 5.49 -24.79
N GLU A 87 19.90 6.72 -24.42
CA GLU A 87 20.82 7.54 -25.23
C GLU A 87 22.27 7.21 -24.88
N SER A 88 22.93 6.40 -25.72
CA SER A 88 24.36 6.17 -25.57
C SER A 88 25.12 7.43 -25.97
N ALA A 89 25.96 7.94 -25.05
CA ALA A 89 26.69 9.19 -25.29
C ALA A 89 27.70 9.07 -26.44
N HIS A 90 28.16 7.86 -26.75
CA HIS A 90 29.19 7.58 -27.75
C HIS A 90 28.77 6.40 -28.62
N ARG A 91 29.08 6.46 -29.93
CA ARG A 91 29.08 5.26 -30.78
C ARG A 91 30.09 4.28 -30.20
N ARG A 92 29.60 3.25 -29.51
CA ARG A 92 30.44 2.15 -29.05
C ARG A 92 31.05 1.43 -30.25
N ASP A 93 32.23 0.87 -30.03
CA ASP A 93 32.76 -0.15 -30.91
C ASP A 93 31.74 -1.31 -30.93
N THR A 94 31.45 -1.85 -32.12
CA THR A 94 30.56 -3.00 -32.31
C THR A 94 30.99 -4.25 -31.54
N ASN A 95 32.21 -4.27 -30.99
CA ASN A 95 32.75 -5.37 -30.20
C ASN A 95 32.52 -5.21 -28.68
N GLU A 96 32.03 -4.07 -28.19
CA GLU A 96 31.75 -3.90 -26.75
C GLU A 96 30.42 -4.55 -26.36
N ALA A 97 30.38 -5.17 -25.18
CA ALA A 97 29.15 -5.73 -24.63
C ALA A 97 28.10 -4.60 -24.41
N PRO A 98 26.81 -4.87 -24.64
CA PRO A 98 25.77 -3.87 -24.44
C PRO A 98 25.62 -3.54 -22.95
N SER A 99 25.34 -2.28 -22.64
CA SER A 99 25.03 -1.86 -21.26
C SER A 99 23.72 -2.45 -20.79
N SER A 100 23.48 -2.50 -19.47
CA SER A 100 22.21 -2.97 -18.90
C SER A 100 21.01 -2.25 -19.51
N PHE A 101 21.10 -0.94 -19.77
CA PHE A 101 20.00 -0.18 -20.35
C PHE A 101 19.75 -0.43 -21.83
N GLU A 102 20.77 -0.73 -22.63
CA GLU A 102 20.58 -1.18 -24.02
C GLU A 102 19.95 -2.58 -24.07
N ILE A 103 20.32 -3.44 -23.12
CA ILE A 103 19.69 -4.75 -22.94
C ILE A 103 18.22 -4.56 -22.58
N LEU A 104 17.91 -3.70 -21.60
CA LEU A 104 16.54 -3.41 -21.19
C LEU A 104 15.71 -2.81 -22.33
N GLU A 105 16.25 -1.85 -23.08
CA GLU A 105 15.58 -1.27 -24.26
C GLU A 105 15.26 -2.36 -25.30
N THR A 106 16.22 -3.25 -25.58
CA THR A 106 16.02 -4.38 -26.50
C THR A 106 14.92 -5.32 -26.00
N VAL A 107 14.93 -5.68 -24.72
CA VAL A 107 13.88 -6.50 -24.10
C VAL A 107 12.50 -5.85 -24.25
N LEU A 108 12.37 -4.56 -23.96
CA LEU A 108 11.10 -3.84 -24.08
C LEU A 108 10.63 -3.74 -25.54
N ARG A 109 11.56 -3.51 -26.49
CA ARG A 109 11.25 -3.47 -27.92
C ARG A 109 10.76 -4.82 -28.44
N ASP A 110 11.48 -5.89 -28.14
CA ASP A 110 11.14 -7.24 -28.60
C ASP A 110 9.79 -7.68 -28.02
N SER A 111 9.51 -7.30 -26.78
CA SER A 111 8.23 -7.54 -26.11
C SER A 111 7.06 -6.84 -26.82
N ARG A 112 7.25 -5.59 -27.29
CA ARG A 112 6.23 -4.88 -28.07
C ARG A 112 5.99 -5.52 -29.43
N GLN A 113 7.04 -6.03 -30.08
CA GLN A 113 6.92 -6.68 -31.39
C GLN A 113 6.17 -8.01 -31.35
N GLN A 114 6.18 -8.69 -30.20
CA GLN A 114 5.43 -9.94 -30.00
C GLN A 114 3.94 -9.73 -29.75
N GLN A 115 3.46 -8.49 -29.57
CA GLN A 115 2.03 -8.22 -29.40
C GLN A 115 1.30 -8.29 -30.76
N PRO A 116 0.26 -9.14 -30.89
CA PRO A 116 -0.54 -9.20 -32.10
C PRO A 116 -1.18 -7.83 -32.38
N GLN A 117 -1.06 -7.32 -33.61
CA GLN A 117 -1.76 -6.09 -34.02
C GLN A 117 -3.27 -6.30 -33.91
N GLY A 118 -3.91 -5.73 -32.87
CA GLY A 118 -5.36 -5.71 -32.69
C GLY A 118 -5.94 -6.61 -31.60
N GLY A 119 -5.12 -7.39 -30.88
CA GLY A 119 -5.56 -8.11 -29.68
C GLY A 119 -5.23 -7.31 -28.41
N SER A 120 -5.98 -7.48 -27.33
CA SER A 120 -5.57 -7.02 -26.00
C SER A 120 -4.19 -7.62 -25.68
N GLY A 121 -3.15 -6.82 -25.86
CA GLY A 121 -1.75 -7.24 -25.95
C GLY A 121 -1.26 -7.83 -24.64
N HIS A 122 -1.28 -9.15 -24.54
CA HIS A 122 -0.67 -9.88 -23.45
C HIS A 122 0.74 -10.32 -23.87
N PHE A 123 1.70 -10.26 -22.94
CA PHE A 123 2.93 -11.03 -23.06
C PHE A 123 2.56 -12.50 -23.19
N HIS A 124 2.88 -13.11 -24.33
CA HIS A 124 2.61 -14.53 -24.58
C HIS A 124 3.68 -15.47 -24.03
N ASP A 125 4.80 -14.93 -23.52
CA ASP A 125 5.88 -15.75 -22.98
C ASP A 125 5.75 -15.97 -21.47
N ASP A 126 4.98 -16.98 -21.09
CA ASP A 126 4.88 -17.46 -19.71
C ASP A 126 6.24 -17.88 -19.10
N ALA A 127 7.30 -18.03 -19.91
CA ALA A 127 8.62 -18.43 -19.41
C ALA A 127 9.26 -17.36 -18.53
N CYS A 128 8.93 -16.07 -18.67
CA CYS A 128 9.41 -15.02 -17.76
C CYS A 128 8.66 -15.01 -16.41
N LEU A 129 7.51 -15.68 -16.32
CA LEU A 129 6.70 -15.76 -15.09
C LEU A 129 7.05 -16.97 -14.23
N LYS A 130 7.99 -17.81 -14.67
CA LYS A 130 8.42 -19.04 -14.01
C LYS A 130 9.94 -19.10 -13.88
N PRO A 131 10.48 -19.67 -12.80
CA PRO A 131 11.91 -19.85 -12.65
C PRO A 131 12.46 -20.88 -13.65
N ASN A 132 13.65 -20.63 -14.19
CA ASN A 132 14.39 -21.55 -15.04
C ASN A 132 15.14 -22.59 -14.19
N MET A 133 14.37 -23.47 -13.54
CA MET A 133 14.91 -24.51 -12.66
C MET A 133 15.89 -25.46 -13.37
N LYS A 134 15.76 -25.62 -14.70
CA LYS A 134 16.69 -26.42 -15.50
C LYS A 134 18.09 -25.82 -15.54
N GLN A 135 18.20 -24.49 -15.69
CA GLN A 135 19.47 -23.78 -15.63
C GLN A 135 20.08 -23.85 -14.23
N THR A 136 19.28 -23.60 -13.18
CA THR A 136 19.72 -23.70 -11.78
C THR A 136 20.25 -25.10 -11.46
N LYS A 137 19.55 -26.18 -11.85
CA LYS A 137 19.99 -27.56 -11.62
C LYS A 137 21.30 -27.90 -12.38
N ARG A 138 21.51 -27.33 -13.57
CA ARG A 138 22.79 -27.47 -14.30
C ARG A 138 23.93 -26.76 -13.57
N LEU A 139 23.68 -25.59 -12.99
CA LEU A 139 24.66 -24.88 -12.17
C LEU A 139 25.04 -25.70 -10.94
N VAL A 140 24.05 -26.30 -10.25
CA VAL A 140 24.27 -27.23 -9.13
C VAL A 140 25.21 -28.37 -9.55
N GLN A 141 24.91 -29.04 -10.67
CA GLN A 141 25.76 -30.14 -11.18
C GLN A 141 27.18 -29.68 -11.54
N LYS A 142 27.33 -28.46 -12.09
CA LYS A 142 28.64 -27.88 -12.40
C LYS A 142 29.47 -27.67 -11.12
N VAL A 143 28.86 -27.08 -10.09
CA VAL A 143 29.52 -26.85 -8.79
C VAL A 143 29.89 -28.17 -8.12
N LYS A 144 29.01 -29.18 -8.13
CA LYS A 144 29.31 -30.54 -7.63
C LYS A 144 30.55 -31.13 -8.28
N ARG A 145 30.59 -31.13 -9.61
CA ARG A 145 31.73 -31.68 -10.38
C ARG A 145 33.03 -30.91 -10.11
N GLN A 146 32.95 -29.61 -9.91
CA GLN A 146 34.13 -28.80 -9.54
C GLN A 146 34.65 -29.22 -8.15
N ARG A 147 33.76 -29.40 -7.17
CA ARG A 147 34.13 -29.86 -5.82
C ARG A 147 34.75 -31.25 -5.84
N GLU A 148 34.15 -32.19 -6.57
CA GLU A 148 34.68 -33.55 -6.72
C GLU A 148 36.10 -33.53 -7.30
N LYS A 149 36.37 -32.66 -8.27
CA LYS A 149 37.71 -32.49 -8.86
C LYS A 149 38.72 -31.87 -7.90
N GLU A 150 38.32 -30.88 -7.11
CA GLU A 150 39.21 -30.21 -6.16
C GLU A 150 39.45 -31.00 -4.87
N GLN A 151 38.47 -31.78 -4.39
CA GLN A 151 38.67 -32.67 -3.23
C GLN A 151 39.78 -33.70 -3.46
N ILE A 152 40.01 -34.09 -4.71
CA ILE A 152 41.13 -34.96 -5.11
C ILE A 152 42.48 -34.22 -4.98
N GLN A 153 42.49 -32.89 -4.99
CA GLN A 153 43.70 -32.06 -5.02
C GLN A 153 43.97 -31.29 -3.72
N SER A 154 42.96 -30.96 -2.92
CA SER A 154 43.12 -30.22 -1.66
C SER A 154 41.96 -30.52 -0.71
N ALA A 155 42.28 -31.00 0.49
CA ALA A 155 41.29 -31.30 1.54
C ALA A 155 40.69 -30.05 2.22
N THR A 156 40.97 -28.83 1.72
CA THR A 156 40.65 -27.58 2.45
C THR A 156 39.89 -26.51 1.65
N SER A 157 39.65 -26.68 0.34
CA SER A 157 38.84 -25.70 -0.42
C SER A 157 37.36 -26.12 -0.54
N HIS A 158 36.48 -25.41 0.16
CA HIS A 158 35.04 -25.49 -0.10
C HIS A 158 34.70 -24.55 -1.26
N ILE A 159 34.61 -25.09 -2.48
CA ILE A 159 34.13 -24.31 -3.63
C ILE A 159 32.68 -23.90 -3.36
N THR A 160 32.46 -22.59 -3.32
CA THR A 160 31.13 -21.98 -3.28
C THR A 160 31.00 -21.01 -4.46
N LEU A 161 29.77 -20.62 -4.79
CA LEU A 161 29.57 -19.57 -5.78
C LEU A 161 30.16 -18.24 -5.27
N PRO A 162 30.63 -17.34 -6.15
CA PRO A 162 31.32 -16.14 -5.72
C PRO A 162 30.38 -15.14 -5.01
N PHE A 163 30.96 -14.37 -4.09
CA PHE A 163 30.30 -13.27 -3.39
C PHE A 163 30.57 -11.91 -4.09
N PRO A 164 29.70 -10.90 -3.88
CA PRO A 164 28.46 -10.96 -3.10
C PRO A 164 27.34 -11.74 -3.81
N VAL A 165 26.38 -12.24 -3.02
CA VAL A 165 25.10 -12.76 -3.53
C VAL A 165 24.07 -11.63 -3.54
N LEU A 166 23.52 -11.31 -4.70
CA LEU A 166 22.62 -10.18 -4.91
C LEU A 166 21.22 -10.69 -5.27
N ASN A 167 20.21 -10.34 -4.45
CA ASN A 167 18.83 -10.61 -4.81
C ASN A 167 18.36 -9.61 -5.88
N MET A 168 18.18 -10.12 -7.08
CA MET A 168 17.70 -9.37 -8.24
C MET A 168 16.19 -9.32 -8.30
N GLY A 169 15.46 -9.96 -7.38
CA GLY A 169 13.99 -9.95 -7.35
C GLY A 169 13.40 -8.62 -6.88
N PHE A 170 12.10 -8.44 -7.14
CA PHE A 170 11.31 -7.33 -6.59
C PHE A 170 11.05 -7.49 -5.09
N PRO A 171 10.70 -6.42 -4.35
CA PRO A 171 10.17 -6.59 -3.01
C PRO A 171 8.88 -7.44 -3.05
N LYS A 172 8.58 -8.11 -1.93
CA LYS A 172 7.45 -9.06 -1.79
C LYS A 172 7.55 -10.35 -2.64
N SER A 173 8.68 -10.59 -3.29
CA SER A 173 8.99 -11.85 -4.00
C SER A 173 9.58 -12.97 -3.13
N GLY A 174 9.86 -12.69 -1.84
CA GLY A 174 10.47 -13.67 -0.93
C GLY A 174 11.82 -13.25 -0.33
N SER A 175 12.21 -11.99 -0.47
CA SER A 175 13.47 -11.43 0.06
C SER A 175 13.71 -11.73 1.55
N SER A 176 12.67 -11.69 2.40
CA SER A 176 12.79 -12.00 3.83
C SER A 176 13.09 -13.48 4.10
N SER A 177 12.54 -14.40 3.29
CA SER A 177 12.82 -15.83 3.40
C SER A 177 14.26 -16.11 2.97
N LEU A 178 14.70 -15.50 1.86
CA LEU A 178 16.07 -15.58 1.38
C LEU A 178 17.07 -15.05 2.42
N MET A 179 16.79 -13.87 3.01
CA MET A 179 17.61 -13.30 4.07
C MET A 179 17.76 -14.27 5.25
N ARG A 180 16.65 -14.84 5.73
CA ARG A 180 16.66 -15.75 6.88
C ARG A 180 17.44 -17.02 6.59
N TRP A 181 17.30 -17.58 5.38
CA TRP A 181 18.05 -18.75 4.96
C TRP A 181 19.56 -18.48 5.04
N PHE A 182 20.06 -17.40 4.42
CA PHE A 182 21.49 -17.09 4.45
C PHE A 182 22.01 -16.72 5.84
N LYS A 183 21.21 -16.04 6.67
CA LYS A 183 21.60 -15.76 8.08
C LYS A 183 21.77 -17.06 8.87
N ASN A 184 20.83 -18.00 8.71
CA ASN A 184 20.90 -19.31 9.36
C ASN A 184 22.07 -20.16 8.85
N ALA A 185 22.46 -19.97 7.58
CA ALA A 185 23.65 -20.57 7.00
C ALA A 185 24.98 -19.93 7.46
N GLY A 186 24.94 -18.93 8.35
CA GLY A 186 26.13 -18.30 8.93
C GLY A 186 26.70 -17.13 8.11
N TYR A 187 25.97 -16.62 7.12
CA TYR A 187 26.41 -15.49 6.30
C TYR A 187 25.96 -14.13 6.89
N ASN A 188 26.82 -13.12 6.76
CA ASN A 188 26.44 -11.71 6.91
C ASN A 188 25.51 -11.28 5.78
N VAL A 189 24.29 -10.86 6.13
CA VAL A 189 23.23 -10.54 5.16
C VAL A 189 22.57 -9.19 5.48
N THR A 190 22.48 -8.30 4.50
CA THR A 190 21.62 -7.10 4.59
C THR A 190 20.22 -7.36 4.04
N HIS A 191 19.27 -6.53 4.45
CA HIS A 191 17.94 -6.45 3.86
C HIS A 191 17.63 -5.01 3.43
N PHE A 192 16.37 -4.55 3.40
CA PHE A 192 16.08 -3.19 2.87
C PHE A 192 16.56 -2.05 3.78
N VAL A 193 16.72 -2.30 5.09
CA VAL A 193 17.30 -1.37 6.08
C VAL A 193 18.37 -2.10 6.88
N GLU A 194 19.52 -1.46 7.03
CA GLU A 194 20.64 -1.90 7.87
C GLU A 194 21.17 -0.69 8.64
N ASP A 195 21.37 -0.83 9.96
CA ASP A 195 21.81 0.27 10.85
C ASP A 195 21.02 1.59 10.70
N GLY A 196 19.72 1.47 10.44
CA GLY A 196 18.81 2.60 10.27
C GLY A 196 18.91 3.31 8.92
N GLN A 197 19.74 2.81 7.99
CA GLN A 197 19.91 3.33 6.64
C GLN A 197 19.31 2.37 5.61
N TYR A 198 18.69 2.91 4.56
CA TYR A 198 18.15 2.09 3.48
C TYR A 198 19.26 1.62 2.55
N VAL A 199 19.39 0.30 2.34
CA VAL A 199 20.48 -0.28 1.55
C VAL A 199 20.51 0.25 0.12
N GLY A 200 19.35 0.41 -0.53
CA GLY A 200 19.27 0.98 -1.87
C GLY A 200 19.78 2.41 -1.98
N LEU A 201 19.53 3.25 -0.96
CA LEU A 201 20.05 4.61 -0.91
C LEU A 201 21.56 4.64 -0.64
N GLN A 202 22.06 3.75 0.23
CA GLN A 202 23.50 3.63 0.48
C GLN A 202 24.25 3.20 -0.79
N ILE A 203 23.71 2.25 -1.55
CA ILE A 203 24.28 1.82 -2.84
C ILE A 203 24.33 3.00 -3.82
N LEU A 204 23.22 3.73 -3.97
CA LEU A 204 23.17 4.91 -4.82
C LEU A 204 24.19 5.97 -4.40
N GLN A 205 24.23 6.29 -3.09
CA GLN A 205 25.14 7.30 -2.56
C GLN A 205 26.60 6.91 -2.77
N ASN A 206 26.97 5.64 -2.54
CA ASN A 206 28.30 5.12 -2.82
C ASN A 206 28.70 5.35 -4.29
N VAL A 207 27.82 5.02 -5.24
CA VAL A 207 28.07 5.23 -6.67
C VAL A 207 28.24 6.72 -7.00
N LEU A 208 27.36 7.58 -6.47
CA LEU A 208 27.44 9.03 -6.68
C LEU A 208 28.73 9.64 -6.10
N ASP A 209 29.24 9.08 -5.01
CA ASP A 209 30.51 9.48 -4.40
C ASP A 209 31.74 8.90 -5.10
N GLY A 210 31.56 8.08 -6.14
CA GLY A 210 32.63 7.42 -6.90
C GLY A 210 33.21 6.18 -6.20
N TYR A 211 32.52 5.62 -5.22
CA TYR A 211 32.88 4.37 -4.57
C TYR A 211 32.20 3.17 -5.23
N SER A 212 32.69 1.96 -4.90
CA SER A 212 31.98 0.72 -5.22
C SER A 212 30.57 0.75 -4.62
N PRO A 213 29.52 0.26 -5.32
CA PRO A 213 28.15 0.11 -4.81
C PRO A 213 28.08 -0.49 -3.39
N PHE A 214 28.97 -1.44 -3.09
CA PHE A 214 29.02 -2.17 -1.81
C PHE A 214 30.21 -1.75 -0.93
N ALA A 215 30.71 -0.52 -1.09
CA ALA A 215 31.73 0.05 -0.21
C ALA A 215 31.16 0.41 1.17
N ASN A 216 32.05 0.88 2.05
CA ASN A 216 31.71 1.40 3.37
C ASN A 216 30.97 0.36 4.23
N ASP A 217 29.84 0.74 4.80
CA ASP A 217 29.06 -0.09 5.72
C ASP A 217 28.46 -1.33 5.04
N LEU A 218 28.46 -1.40 3.71
CA LEU A 218 27.99 -2.58 2.96
C LEU A 218 29.10 -3.61 2.68
N ALA A 219 30.37 -3.24 2.82
CA ALA A 219 31.50 -4.12 2.51
C ALA A 219 31.58 -5.41 3.36
N PRO A 220 31.17 -5.44 4.64
CA PRO A 220 31.21 -6.65 5.46
C PRO A 220 30.17 -7.73 5.10
N TYR A 221 29.23 -7.43 4.21
CA TYR A 221 28.11 -8.31 3.92
C TYR A 221 28.39 -9.21 2.72
N HIS A 222 28.06 -10.49 2.87
CA HIS A 222 28.18 -11.47 1.79
C HIS A 222 26.95 -11.48 0.89
N VAL A 223 25.79 -11.13 1.44
CA VAL A 223 24.50 -11.25 0.76
C VAL A 223 23.68 -9.98 0.92
N HIS A 224 23.14 -9.47 -0.17
CA HIS A 224 22.20 -8.36 -0.19
C HIS A 224 20.82 -8.89 -0.60
N ALA A 225 20.02 -9.28 0.39
CA ALA A 225 18.76 -9.99 0.17
C ALA A 225 17.60 -9.08 -0.26
N GLN A 226 17.73 -7.76 -0.11
CA GLN A 226 16.83 -6.76 -0.69
C GLN A 226 17.59 -5.44 -0.86
N MET A 227 17.56 -4.86 -2.06
CA MET A 227 18.30 -3.63 -2.39
C MET A 227 17.40 -2.47 -2.79
N ASP A 228 16.10 -2.68 -2.98
CA ASP A 228 15.18 -1.60 -3.34
C ASP A 228 14.94 -0.63 -2.18
N TYR A 229 14.72 0.63 -2.54
CA TYR A 229 14.17 1.65 -1.67
C TYR A 229 13.04 2.36 -2.42
N THR A 230 11.88 2.47 -1.79
CA THR A 230 10.75 3.25 -2.30
C THR A 230 10.43 4.31 -1.26
N GLY A 231 10.62 5.58 -1.59
CA GLY A 231 10.40 6.74 -0.72
C GLY A 231 9.03 6.75 -0.05
N GLY A 232 8.95 7.27 1.18
CA GLY A 232 7.69 7.35 1.94
C GLY A 232 6.74 8.44 1.43
N ASP A 233 5.51 8.48 1.94
CA ASP A 233 4.51 9.53 1.65
C ASP A 233 4.90 10.94 2.21
N ASP A 234 6.18 11.24 2.46
CA ASP A 234 6.59 12.60 2.88
C ASP A 234 6.75 13.46 1.62
N PRO A 235 5.82 14.39 1.32
CA PRO A 235 5.89 15.23 0.12
C PRO A 235 7.12 16.15 0.09
N ARG A 236 7.86 16.28 1.21
CA ARG A 236 9.12 17.04 1.26
C ARG A 236 10.33 16.23 0.82
N GLN A 237 10.22 14.91 0.82
CA GLN A 237 11.19 14.04 0.17
C GLN A 237 10.65 13.84 -1.24
N GLN A 238 11.29 14.45 -2.25
CA GLN A 238 11.04 14.01 -3.63
C GLN A 238 11.07 12.48 -3.62
N ALA A 239 10.07 11.85 -4.23
CA ALA A 239 9.85 10.41 -4.16
C ALA A 239 11.03 9.67 -4.82
N THR A 240 12.14 9.54 -4.08
CA THR A 240 13.31 8.81 -4.56
C THR A 240 12.97 7.35 -4.42
N THR A 241 12.61 6.74 -5.53
CA THR A 241 12.55 5.29 -5.64
C THR A 241 13.78 4.83 -6.41
N ILE A 242 14.55 3.95 -5.79
CA ILE A 242 15.75 3.37 -6.38
C ILE A 242 15.66 1.84 -6.30
N PHE A 243 15.89 1.20 -7.43
CA PHE A 243 16.08 -0.23 -7.60
C PHE A 243 17.48 -0.43 -8.15
N PRO A 244 18.54 -0.53 -7.33
CA PRO A 244 19.90 -0.76 -7.82
C PRO A 244 20.01 -1.97 -8.75
N GLN A 245 19.19 -3.00 -8.51
CA GLN A 245 19.09 -4.19 -9.37
C GLN A 245 18.55 -3.93 -10.79
N ILE A 246 18.05 -2.72 -11.06
CA ILE A 246 17.63 -2.24 -12.38
C ILE A 246 18.52 -1.07 -12.81
N GLN A 247 18.65 -0.06 -11.95
CA GLN A 247 19.23 1.24 -12.29
C GLN A 247 20.76 1.27 -12.21
N LEU A 248 21.38 0.41 -11.41
CA LEU A 248 22.82 0.45 -11.15
C LEU A 248 23.50 -0.88 -11.52
N LEU A 249 22.90 -1.62 -12.47
CA LEU A 249 23.34 -2.97 -12.80
C LEU A 249 24.72 -2.98 -13.48
N ASP A 250 25.00 -1.98 -14.34
CA ASP A 250 26.32 -1.79 -14.92
C ASP A 250 27.36 -1.49 -13.82
N GLU A 251 27.08 -0.56 -12.91
CA GLU A 251 27.98 -0.19 -11.82
C GLU A 251 28.24 -1.36 -10.86
N ILE A 252 27.21 -2.17 -10.58
CA ILE A 252 27.32 -3.43 -9.84
C ILE A 252 28.24 -4.41 -10.57
N HIS A 253 28.08 -4.59 -11.89
CA HIS A 253 28.93 -5.47 -12.69
C HIS A 253 30.40 -5.01 -12.68
N HIS A 254 30.66 -3.72 -12.91
CA HIS A 254 32.02 -3.18 -12.89
C HIS A 254 32.70 -3.39 -11.53
N ALA A 255 31.96 -3.22 -10.44
CA ALA A 255 32.52 -3.39 -9.10
C ALA A 255 32.67 -4.86 -8.68
N GLN A 256 31.76 -5.73 -9.10
CA GLN A 256 31.68 -7.13 -8.69
C GLN A 256 31.39 -8.04 -9.89
N PRO A 257 32.31 -8.20 -10.85
CA PRO A 257 32.05 -8.86 -12.14
C PRO A 257 31.73 -10.35 -12.02
N ASN A 258 32.04 -10.97 -10.88
CA ASN A 258 31.78 -12.38 -10.61
C ASN A 258 30.62 -12.60 -9.62
N ALA A 259 29.87 -11.56 -9.25
CA ALA A 259 28.79 -11.67 -8.27
C ALA A 259 27.77 -12.76 -8.65
N THR A 260 27.17 -13.38 -7.64
CA THR A 260 26.09 -14.35 -7.83
C THR A 260 24.74 -13.65 -7.74
N PHE A 261 23.93 -13.76 -8.79
CA PHE A 261 22.58 -13.21 -8.83
C PHE A 261 21.57 -14.28 -8.42
N VAL A 262 20.59 -13.89 -7.60
CA VAL A 262 19.46 -14.72 -7.21
C VAL A 262 18.16 -14.02 -7.63
N LEU A 263 17.30 -14.71 -8.38
CA LEU A 263 15.93 -14.28 -8.68
C LEU A 263 14.94 -15.19 -7.94
N MET A 264 14.17 -14.57 -7.05
CA MET A 264 13.09 -15.23 -6.32
C MET A 264 11.77 -15.10 -7.09
N PHE A 265 11.14 -16.23 -7.40
CA PHE A 265 9.84 -16.31 -8.06
C PHE A 265 8.75 -16.66 -7.07
N ARG A 266 7.56 -16.17 -7.37
CA ARG A 266 6.28 -16.64 -6.84
C ARG A 266 5.23 -16.45 -7.94
N PRO A 267 4.04 -17.06 -7.87
CA PRO A 267 2.98 -16.80 -8.83
C PRO A 267 2.75 -15.28 -8.97
N VAL A 268 2.88 -14.76 -10.20
CA VAL A 268 2.94 -13.30 -10.45
C VAL A 268 1.69 -12.60 -9.94
N GLN A 269 0.52 -13.24 -10.05
CA GLN A 269 -0.73 -12.69 -9.55
C GLN A 269 -0.71 -12.48 -8.03
N GLU A 270 -0.15 -13.44 -7.27
CA GLU A 270 -0.02 -13.27 -5.83
C GLU A 270 1.05 -12.23 -5.44
N TRP A 271 2.07 -12.04 -6.28
CA TRP A 271 3.01 -10.94 -6.12
C TRP A 271 2.32 -9.58 -6.33
N ILE A 272 1.50 -9.45 -7.39
CA ILE A 272 0.69 -8.25 -7.67
C ILE A 272 -0.23 -7.95 -6.49
N GLU A 273 -1.00 -8.92 -6.00
CA GLU A 273 -1.85 -8.75 -4.83
C GLU A 273 -1.05 -8.35 -3.58
N SER A 274 0.12 -8.97 -3.39
CA SER A 274 0.99 -8.68 -2.25
C SER A 274 1.61 -7.29 -2.32
N THR A 275 1.82 -6.71 -3.51
CA THR A 275 2.37 -5.36 -3.67
C THR A 275 1.26 -4.32 -3.58
N GLN A 276 0.11 -4.57 -4.20
CA GLN A 276 -1.09 -3.71 -4.07
C GLN A 276 -1.53 -3.54 -2.62
N SER A 277 -1.51 -4.62 -1.84
CA SER A 277 -1.89 -4.60 -0.42
C SER A 277 -0.84 -4.00 0.52
N TRP A 278 0.36 -3.64 0.03
CA TRP A 278 1.47 -3.21 0.87
C TRP A 278 1.88 -1.77 0.59
N ASN A 279 1.64 -0.88 1.56
CA ASN A 279 2.11 0.51 1.57
C ASN A 279 2.00 1.25 0.22
N ARG A 280 0.90 1.00 -0.52
CA ARG A 280 0.60 1.61 -1.82
C ARG A 280 1.77 1.52 -2.80
N TYR A 281 2.48 0.38 -2.86
CA TYR A 281 3.66 0.22 -3.71
C TYR A 281 3.42 0.62 -5.18
N PRO A 282 2.37 0.14 -5.86
CA PRO A 282 2.14 0.48 -7.26
C PRO A 282 2.02 1.98 -7.49
N PHE A 283 1.37 2.69 -6.56
CA PHE A 283 1.23 4.14 -6.62
C PHE A 283 2.58 4.86 -6.53
N ARG A 284 3.37 4.52 -5.51
CA ARG A 284 4.70 5.14 -5.31
C ARG A 284 5.66 4.81 -6.45
N TRP A 285 5.49 3.65 -7.08
CA TRP A 285 6.24 3.28 -8.28
C TRP A 285 5.81 4.09 -9.50
N ALA A 286 4.52 4.34 -9.68
CA ALA A 286 3.99 5.17 -10.76
C ALA A 286 4.48 6.62 -10.70
N GLU A 287 4.56 7.17 -9.48
CA GLU A 287 5.08 8.52 -9.23
C GLU A 287 6.58 8.63 -9.48
N SER A 288 7.27 7.50 -9.56
CA SER A 288 8.71 7.44 -9.72
C SER A 288 9.11 7.16 -11.17
N ASN A 289 10.24 7.71 -11.57
CA ASN A 289 10.88 7.40 -12.85
C ASN A 289 11.65 6.08 -12.73
N ILE A 290 10.93 4.94 -12.83
CA ILE A 290 11.53 3.61 -12.73
C ILE A 290 11.70 3.01 -14.14
N PRO A 291 12.90 2.58 -14.53
CA PRO A 291 13.10 1.92 -15.82
C PRO A 291 12.33 0.60 -15.93
N GLY A 292 11.83 0.32 -17.14
CA GLY A 292 11.04 -0.89 -17.44
C GLY A 292 9.56 -0.81 -17.07
N LEU A 293 9.15 0.08 -16.16
CA LEU A 293 7.73 0.27 -15.85
C LEU A 293 7.10 1.16 -16.93
N MET A 294 6.32 0.55 -17.83
CA MET A 294 5.67 1.25 -18.92
C MET A 294 4.35 1.88 -18.48
N LEU A 295 4.31 3.20 -18.39
CA LEU A 295 3.09 3.99 -18.15
C LEU A 295 2.49 4.43 -19.49
N THR A 296 1.17 4.63 -19.52
CA THR A 296 0.51 5.23 -20.69
C THR A 296 0.83 6.72 -20.77
N GLU A 297 0.68 7.32 -21.96
CA GLU A 297 0.86 8.77 -22.15
C GLU A 297 -0.03 9.58 -21.19
N ARG A 298 -1.28 9.13 -20.99
CA ARG A 298 -2.19 9.70 -20.02
C ARG A 298 -1.64 9.63 -18.59
N GLN A 299 -1.14 8.47 -18.16
CA GLN A 299 -0.57 8.31 -16.81
C GLN A 299 0.69 9.17 -16.62
N LEU A 300 1.53 9.32 -17.65
CA LEU A 300 2.69 10.22 -17.62
C LEU A 300 2.26 11.69 -17.48
N TYR A 301 1.24 12.12 -18.22
CA TYR A 301 0.67 13.45 -18.07
C TYR A 301 0.07 13.68 -16.68
N GLU A 302 -0.70 12.71 -16.17
CA GLU A 302 -1.30 12.75 -14.83
C GLU A 302 -0.24 12.88 -13.74
N ARG A 303 0.89 12.17 -13.86
CA ARG A 303 2.04 12.28 -12.97
C ARG A 303 2.54 13.71 -12.81
N ASP A 304 2.73 14.38 -13.94
CA ASP A 304 3.32 15.71 -13.99
C ASP A 304 2.30 16.78 -13.56
N SER A 305 1.00 16.47 -13.66
CA SER A 305 -0.10 17.38 -13.33
C SER A 305 -0.37 17.56 -11.83
N LEU A 306 0.27 16.82 -10.92
CA LEU A 306 0.13 16.89 -9.43
C LEU A 306 -1.29 16.72 -8.84
N HIS A 307 -2.34 16.57 -9.66
CA HIS A 307 -3.73 16.61 -9.18
C HIS A 307 -4.41 15.23 -9.13
N GLU A 308 -3.91 14.24 -9.87
CA GLU A 308 -4.52 12.91 -9.93
C GLU A 308 -3.57 11.78 -9.54
N ARG A 309 -4.14 10.75 -8.93
CA ARG A 309 -3.37 9.58 -8.49
C ARG A 309 -3.26 8.58 -9.63
N ILE A 310 -2.05 8.37 -10.11
CA ILE A 310 -1.77 7.36 -11.14
C ILE A 310 -2.01 5.96 -10.57
N VAL A 311 -2.79 5.16 -11.28
CA VAL A 311 -3.03 3.74 -10.94
C VAL A 311 -2.27 2.86 -11.92
N VAL A 312 -1.25 2.14 -11.45
CA VAL A 312 -0.59 1.10 -12.25
C VAL A 312 -1.49 -0.13 -12.26
N THR A 313 -1.84 -0.59 -13.46
CA THR A 313 -2.71 -1.75 -13.64
C THR A 313 -1.97 -3.05 -13.28
N PRO A 314 -2.70 -4.12 -12.91
CA PRO A 314 -2.11 -5.45 -12.74
C PRO A 314 -1.30 -5.92 -13.96
N GLN A 315 -1.77 -5.61 -15.17
CA GLN A 315 -1.08 -5.98 -16.41
C GLN A 315 0.26 -5.26 -16.52
N GLN A 316 0.32 -3.95 -16.27
CA GLN A 316 1.57 -3.19 -16.26
C GLN A 316 2.57 -3.74 -15.24
N LEU A 317 2.09 -4.17 -14.06
CA LEU A 317 2.96 -4.81 -13.06
C LEU A 317 3.48 -6.17 -13.53
N GLN A 318 2.64 -6.98 -14.18
CA GLN A 318 3.05 -8.25 -14.78
C GLN A 318 4.08 -8.06 -15.90
N ASP A 319 3.84 -7.10 -16.80
CA ASP A 319 4.76 -6.78 -17.91
C ASP A 319 6.09 -6.25 -17.37
N TRP A 320 6.04 -5.44 -16.32
CA TRP A 320 7.23 -4.96 -15.63
C TRP A 320 8.01 -6.09 -14.94
N TRP A 321 7.31 -7.03 -14.30
CA TRP A 321 7.92 -8.24 -13.75
C TRP A 321 8.62 -9.05 -14.85
N CYS A 322 7.91 -9.31 -15.94
CA CYS A 322 8.40 -10.11 -17.05
C CYS A 322 9.63 -9.50 -17.73
N SER A 323 9.55 -8.20 -18.07
CA SER A 323 10.66 -7.47 -18.68
C SER A 323 11.90 -7.43 -17.78
N HIS A 324 11.72 -7.31 -16.47
CA HIS A 324 12.84 -7.38 -15.53
C HIS A 324 13.50 -8.76 -15.49
N VAL A 325 12.71 -9.84 -15.46
CA VAL A 325 13.25 -11.22 -15.52
C VAL A 325 14.04 -11.45 -16.82
N LEU A 326 13.49 -11.03 -17.96
CA LEU A 326 14.15 -11.14 -19.26
C LEU A 326 15.43 -10.29 -19.31
N HIS A 327 15.40 -9.08 -18.76
CA HIS A 327 16.55 -8.19 -18.64
C HIS A 327 17.68 -8.86 -17.84
N ILE A 328 17.42 -9.41 -16.66
CA ILE A 328 18.45 -10.08 -15.85
C ILE A 328 18.99 -11.35 -16.53
N ARG A 329 18.14 -12.17 -17.14
CA ARG A 329 18.57 -13.36 -17.89
C ARG A 329 19.48 -12.99 -19.05
N GLN A 330 19.11 -11.96 -19.81
CA GLN A 330 19.90 -11.48 -20.94
C GLN A 330 21.19 -10.81 -20.47
N PHE A 331 21.17 -10.07 -19.35
CA PHE A 331 22.37 -9.50 -18.75
C PHE A 331 23.39 -10.57 -18.38
N VAL A 332 22.99 -11.63 -17.67
CA VAL A 332 23.91 -12.72 -17.30
C VAL A 332 24.40 -13.50 -18.53
N LYS A 333 23.63 -13.53 -19.62
CA LYS A 333 24.06 -14.13 -20.88
C LYS A 333 25.19 -13.32 -21.55
N GLU A 334 25.07 -12.00 -21.56
CA GLU A 334 26.12 -11.10 -22.09
C GLU A 334 27.33 -11.00 -21.16
N TYR A 335 27.13 -11.17 -19.84
CA TYR A 335 28.16 -11.13 -18.80
C TYR A 335 28.25 -12.48 -18.06
N PRO A 336 28.77 -13.54 -18.70
CA PRO A 336 28.74 -14.92 -18.19
C PRO A 336 29.66 -15.18 -17.00
N SER A 337 30.41 -14.18 -16.54
CA SER A 337 31.16 -14.21 -15.27
C SER A 337 30.23 -14.24 -14.06
N HIS A 338 29.00 -13.74 -14.19
CA HIS A 338 27.97 -13.87 -13.17
C HIS A 338 27.35 -15.27 -13.16
N ALA A 339 27.02 -15.76 -11.96
CA ALA A 339 26.14 -16.90 -11.79
C ALA A 339 24.69 -16.41 -11.61
N LEU A 340 23.72 -17.11 -12.19
CA LEU A 340 22.29 -16.84 -11.96
C LEU A 340 21.61 -18.06 -11.34
N ILE A 341 20.96 -17.84 -10.21
CA ILE A 341 20.12 -18.79 -9.50
C ILE A 341 18.69 -18.30 -9.58
N GLU A 342 17.79 -19.12 -10.14
CA GLU A 342 16.35 -18.85 -10.10
C GLU A 342 15.70 -19.87 -9.17
N LEU A 343 14.88 -19.38 -8.23
CA LEU A 343 14.24 -20.17 -7.18
C LEU A 343 12.73 -19.89 -7.16
N ASP A 344 11.93 -20.90 -6.85
CA ASP A 344 10.51 -20.72 -6.53
C ASP A 344 10.35 -20.62 -5.00
N LEU A 345 9.69 -19.56 -4.52
CA LEU A 345 9.42 -19.31 -3.11
C LEU A 345 8.65 -20.46 -2.45
N TYR A 346 7.81 -21.17 -3.21
CA TYR A 346 6.94 -22.23 -2.71
C TYR A 346 7.48 -23.64 -2.96
N ASP A 347 8.55 -23.77 -3.75
CA ASP A 347 9.20 -25.06 -3.94
C ASP A 347 10.07 -25.41 -2.73
N SER A 348 9.84 -26.60 -2.18
CA SER A 348 10.65 -27.16 -1.11
C SER A 348 12.10 -27.44 -1.54
N GLU A 349 12.35 -27.65 -2.83
CA GLU A 349 13.71 -27.88 -3.37
C GLU A 349 14.60 -26.64 -3.27
N SER A 350 14.04 -25.43 -3.13
CA SER A 350 14.82 -24.18 -3.06
C SER A 350 15.85 -24.18 -1.92
N SER A 351 15.51 -24.78 -0.77
CA SER A 351 16.47 -24.95 0.34
C SER A 351 17.63 -25.84 -0.06
N ALA A 352 17.33 -27.02 -0.60
CA ALA A 352 18.33 -28.02 -0.99
C ALA A 352 19.27 -27.49 -2.08
N ILE A 353 18.73 -26.74 -3.04
CA ILE A 353 19.51 -26.09 -4.09
C ILE A 353 20.52 -25.11 -3.49
N LEU A 354 20.10 -24.26 -2.56
CA LEU A 354 21.01 -23.29 -1.93
C LEU A 354 22.02 -23.98 -1.01
N SER A 355 21.60 -24.97 -0.23
CA SER A 355 22.49 -25.78 0.61
C SER A 355 23.60 -26.40 -0.22
N GLU A 356 23.23 -26.96 -1.37
CA GLU A 356 24.19 -27.52 -2.30
C GLU A 356 25.10 -26.44 -2.91
N LEU A 357 24.58 -25.32 -3.43
CA LEU A 357 25.42 -24.29 -4.07
C LEU A 357 26.40 -23.62 -3.09
N PHE A 358 26.04 -23.52 -1.82
CA PHE A 358 26.83 -22.82 -0.79
C PHE A 358 27.48 -23.74 0.24
N ALA A 359 27.49 -25.06 -0.01
CA ALA A 359 28.11 -26.07 0.85
C ALA A 359 27.63 -26.01 2.31
N VAL A 360 26.33 -25.80 2.49
CA VAL A 360 25.67 -25.74 3.81
C VAL A 360 24.96 -27.06 4.05
N ASP A 361 25.07 -27.60 5.26
CA ASP A 361 24.35 -28.81 5.64
C ASP A 361 22.84 -28.53 5.66
N GLU A 362 22.07 -29.29 4.88
CA GLU A 362 20.62 -29.16 4.76
C GLU A 362 19.91 -29.37 6.10
N GLY A 363 20.50 -30.14 7.02
CA GLY A 363 19.97 -30.35 8.36
C GLY A 363 20.05 -29.11 9.27
N VAL A 364 20.89 -28.13 8.92
CA VAL A 364 21.13 -26.92 9.74
C VAL A 364 20.18 -25.78 9.36
N VAL A 365 19.74 -25.72 8.09
CA VAL A 365 19.00 -24.57 7.57
C VAL A 365 17.66 -24.98 6.96
N SER A 366 16.56 -24.51 7.56
CA SER A 366 15.22 -24.71 7.02
C SER A 366 14.73 -23.52 6.19
N TRP A 367 14.04 -23.81 5.09
CA TRP A 367 13.29 -22.82 4.29
C TRP A 367 12.04 -22.37 5.03
N ASN A 368 12.23 -21.57 6.07
CA ASN A 368 11.13 -21.02 6.86
C ASN A 368 10.43 -19.91 6.08
N LYS A 369 9.13 -20.07 5.81
CA LYS A 369 8.29 -19.00 5.25
C LYS A 369 8.32 -17.79 6.19
N ALA A 370 9.10 -16.78 5.85
CA ALA A 370 9.18 -15.53 6.58
C ALA A 370 8.20 -14.51 5.98
N ASN A 371 7.70 -13.59 6.80
CA ASN A 371 6.84 -12.49 6.34
C ASN A 371 5.55 -12.99 5.61
N SER A 372 5.04 -14.16 6.00
CA SER A 372 3.74 -14.63 5.57
C SER A 372 2.65 -13.83 6.28
N ASN A 373 1.64 -13.37 5.53
CA ASN A 373 0.42 -12.85 6.13
C ASN A 373 -0.30 -14.04 6.77
N SER A 374 -0.08 -14.26 8.07
CA SER A 374 -0.45 -15.46 8.84
C SER A 374 -1.95 -15.80 8.89
N LYS A 375 -2.82 -15.02 8.24
CA LYS A 375 -4.28 -15.20 8.26
C LYS A 375 -4.90 -15.83 6.99
N LYS A 376 -4.13 -16.19 5.95
CA LYS A 376 -4.72 -16.68 4.66
C LYS A 376 -4.76 -18.19 4.41
N HIS A 377 -4.20 -19.07 5.25
CA HIS A 377 -4.08 -20.50 4.89
C HIS A 377 -4.77 -21.53 5.81
N ASN A 378 -5.64 -21.11 6.74
CA ASN A 378 -6.41 -22.07 7.56
C ASN A 378 -7.79 -22.46 7.00
N THR A 379 -8.14 -22.06 5.78
CA THR A 379 -9.36 -22.51 5.11
C THR A 379 -9.02 -23.44 3.95
N ASN A 380 -9.17 -24.73 4.20
CA ASN A 380 -9.26 -25.85 3.26
C ASN A 380 -8.08 -26.07 2.29
N LYS A 381 -7.30 -27.12 2.56
CA LYS A 381 -6.66 -27.94 1.52
C LYS A 381 -7.74 -28.55 0.63
N SER A 382 -8.33 -27.75 -0.27
CA SER A 382 -9.12 -28.26 -1.37
C SER A 382 -8.16 -28.67 -2.48
N THR A 383 -8.29 -29.91 -2.90
CA THR A 383 -7.67 -30.54 -4.05
C THR A 383 -7.63 -29.55 -5.22
N MET A 384 -6.47 -29.38 -5.87
CA MET A 384 -6.34 -28.62 -7.11
C MET A 384 -7.29 -29.20 -8.16
N ILE A 385 -8.47 -28.61 -8.30
CA ILE A 385 -9.32 -28.74 -9.48
C ILE A 385 -8.73 -27.81 -10.55
N PRO A 386 -8.55 -28.26 -11.80
CA PRO A 386 -8.08 -27.40 -12.88
C PRO A 386 -9.02 -26.20 -13.02
N GLN A 387 -8.49 -24.99 -12.89
CA GLN A 387 -9.23 -23.78 -13.21
C GLN A 387 -9.43 -23.70 -14.73
N THR A 388 -10.48 -24.36 -15.22
CA THR A 388 -11.12 -24.10 -16.50
C THR A 388 -12.43 -23.37 -16.25
N SER A 389 -12.35 -22.08 -15.98
CA SER A 389 -13.33 -21.10 -16.45
C SER A 389 -12.74 -19.72 -16.27
N SER A 390 -12.45 -19.07 -17.39
CA SER A 390 -12.33 -17.62 -17.44
C SER A 390 -13.65 -17.04 -16.93
N LEU A 391 -13.67 -16.58 -15.67
CA LEU A 391 -14.59 -15.53 -15.28
C LEU A 391 -14.26 -14.36 -16.22
N GLN A 392 -15.07 -14.23 -17.28
CA GLN A 392 -15.10 -13.03 -18.09
C GLN A 392 -15.24 -11.89 -17.10
N LYS A 393 -14.21 -11.04 -17.03
CA LYS A 393 -14.32 -9.71 -16.43
C LYS A 393 -15.39 -8.99 -17.23
N THR A 394 -16.65 -9.15 -16.83
CA THR A 394 -17.66 -8.14 -17.13
C THR A 394 -17.06 -6.86 -16.59
N SER A 395 -16.82 -5.89 -17.46
CA SER A 395 -16.59 -4.50 -17.07
C SER A 395 -17.57 -4.23 -15.93
N THR A 396 -17.08 -4.08 -14.70
CA THR A 396 -17.88 -3.71 -13.53
C THR A 396 -18.39 -2.31 -13.81
N LYS A 397 -19.47 -2.22 -14.60
CA LYS A 397 -20.24 -0.99 -14.75
C LYS A 397 -20.70 -0.69 -13.34
N LEU A 398 -20.21 0.40 -12.77
CA LEU A 398 -20.63 0.91 -11.48
C LEU A 398 -22.15 1.11 -11.54
N TYR A 399 -22.92 0.26 -10.84
CA TYR A 399 -24.38 0.30 -10.94
C TYR A 399 -24.94 1.67 -10.52
N HIS A 400 -24.25 2.37 -9.61
CA HIS A 400 -24.64 3.70 -9.18
C HIS A 400 -24.54 4.76 -10.28
N GLU A 401 -23.68 4.59 -11.29
CA GLU A 401 -23.61 5.51 -12.43
C GLU A 401 -24.83 5.38 -13.36
N LYS A 402 -25.59 4.28 -13.24
CA LYS A 402 -26.82 4.02 -13.99
C LYS A 402 -28.09 4.46 -13.25
N TRP A 403 -27.96 5.00 -12.05
CA TRP A 403 -29.09 5.47 -11.26
C TRP A 403 -29.57 6.83 -11.76
N ASN A 404 -30.84 6.94 -12.09
CA ASN A 404 -31.48 8.22 -12.41
C ASN A 404 -32.07 8.81 -11.13
N PHE A 405 -31.44 9.87 -10.63
CA PHE A 405 -31.83 10.54 -9.38
C PHE A 405 -33.15 11.33 -9.49
N THR A 406 -33.57 11.69 -10.70
CA THR A 406 -34.86 12.38 -10.91
C THR A 406 -36.02 11.41 -10.79
N SER A 407 -35.92 10.23 -11.42
CA SER A 407 -36.98 9.23 -11.39
C SER A 407 -36.84 8.22 -10.23
N ASN A 408 -35.70 8.20 -9.54
CA ASN A 408 -35.31 7.13 -8.60
C ASN A 408 -35.38 5.73 -9.23
N THR A 409 -35.00 5.63 -10.51
CA THR A 409 -34.98 4.37 -11.26
C THR A 409 -33.60 4.06 -11.81
N MET A 410 -33.31 2.79 -12.00
CA MET A 410 -32.08 2.34 -12.64
C MET A 410 -32.38 1.71 -14.00
N THR A 411 -31.70 2.22 -15.04
CA THR A 411 -31.72 1.63 -16.38
C THR A 411 -30.78 0.43 -16.44
N ILE A 412 -31.33 -0.78 -16.50
CA ILE A 412 -30.56 -2.01 -16.73
C ILE A 412 -30.64 -2.35 -18.20
N ASP A 413 -29.50 -2.77 -18.78
CA ASP A 413 -29.46 -3.28 -20.15
C ASP A 413 -30.34 -4.56 -20.21
N GLU A 414 -31.30 -4.62 -21.14
CA GLU A 414 -32.22 -5.77 -21.27
C GLU A 414 -31.43 -7.09 -21.39
N GLY A 415 -31.67 -8.04 -20.48
CA GLY A 415 -31.06 -9.39 -20.51
C GLY A 415 -30.16 -9.79 -19.33
N VAL A 416 -29.93 -8.92 -18.34
CA VAL A 416 -29.23 -9.30 -17.10
C VAL A 416 -30.25 -9.57 -15.99
N GLU A 417 -30.56 -10.84 -15.72
CA GLU A 417 -31.53 -11.26 -14.70
C GLU A 417 -31.06 -11.08 -13.24
N SER A 418 -29.82 -10.61 -13.01
CA SER A 418 -29.32 -10.36 -11.66
C SER A 418 -29.92 -9.06 -11.10
N ILE A 419 -30.69 -9.20 -10.01
CA ILE A 419 -31.18 -8.07 -9.21
C ILE A 419 -29.98 -7.49 -8.45
N SER A 420 -29.39 -6.41 -8.96
CA SER A 420 -28.44 -5.58 -8.21
C SER A 420 -29.11 -4.96 -6.98
N SER A 421 -28.34 -4.65 -5.93
CA SER A 421 -28.78 -3.90 -4.75
C SER A 421 -29.56 -2.63 -5.09
N LEU A 422 -29.10 -1.82 -6.04
CA LEU A 422 -29.81 -0.61 -6.44
C LEU A 422 -31.15 -0.89 -7.12
N LYS A 423 -31.27 -1.95 -7.92
CA LYS A 423 -32.58 -2.33 -8.50
C LYS A 423 -33.55 -2.77 -7.41
N LEU A 424 -33.05 -3.43 -6.37
CA LEU A 424 -33.84 -3.77 -5.21
C LEU A 424 -34.29 -2.50 -4.48
N LEU A 425 -33.40 -1.53 -4.28
CA LEU A 425 -33.74 -0.23 -3.68
C LEU A 425 -34.84 0.49 -4.49
N GLU A 426 -34.75 0.54 -5.82
CA GLU A 426 -35.82 1.09 -6.69
C GLU A 426 -37.17 0.40 -6.43
N ARG A 427 -37.20 -0.93 -6.39
CA ARG A 427 -38.44 -1.68 -6.12
C ARG A 427 -39.00 -1.38 -4.74
N VAL A 428 -38.13 -1.27 -3.75
CA VAL A 428 -38.50 -0.89 -2.39
C VAL A 428 -39.12 0.51 -2.43
N MET A 429 -38.46 1.52 -2.98
CA MET A 429 -38.98 2.89 -3.04
C MET A 429 -40.31 3.04 -3.81
N HIS A 430 -40.60 2.16 -4.78
CA HIS A 430 -41.88 2.15 -5.51
C HIS A 430 -42.97 1.30 -4.84
N ASP A 431 -42.64 0.54 -3.81
CA ASP A 431 -43.61 -0.18 -3.00
C ASP A 431 -44.32 0.82 -2.08
N GLY A 432 -45.48 1.33 -2.51
CA GLY A 432 -46.25 2.36 -1.79
C GLY A 432 -46.71 1.96 -0.39
N THR A 433 -46.40 0.74 0.07
CA THR A 433 -46.65 0.26 1.43
C THR A 433 -45.65 0.79 2.47
N ILE A 434 -44.49 1.29 2.04
CA ILE A 434 -43.40 1.74 2.94
C ILE A 434 -43.80 2.95 3.79
N MET A 435 -44.64 3.85 3.28
CA MET A 435 -44.88 5.14 3.93
C MET A 435 -45.65 5.07 5.25
N THR A 436 -46.23 3.91 5.59
CA THR A 436 -46.98 3.72 6.85
C THR A 436 -46.37 2.67 7.77
N ASP A 437 -45.20 2.11 7.42
CA ASP A 437 -44.61 1.02 8.18
C ASP A 437 -43.74 1.52 9.34
N GLU A 438 -44.34 1.61 10.52
CA GLU A 438 -43.64 1.90 11.77
C GLU A 438 -42.56 0.84 12.13
N SER A 439 -42.55 -0.32 11.47
CA SER A 439 -41.55 -1.36 11.69
C SER A 439 -40.14 -0.96 11.21
N CYS A 440 -40.03 0.10 10.41
CA CYS A 440 -38.74 0.69 10.00
C CYS A 440 -38.01 1.44 11.10
N PHE A 441 -38.73 1.86 12.15
CA PHE A 441 -38.16 2.67 13.22
C PHE A 441 -37.85 1.85 14.47
N ARG A 442 -37.91 0.52 14.36
CA ARG A 442 -37.62 -0.42 15.44
C ARG A 442 -36.81 -1.59 14.92
N ALA A 443 -35.83 -1.99 15.71
CA ALA A 443 -35.14 -3.25 15.47
C ALA A 443 -36.16 -4.38 15.55
N MET A 444 -36.14 -5.28 14.56
CA MET A 444 -36.94 -6.50 14.62
C MET A 444 -36.47 -7.34 15.81
N PRO A 445 -37.39 -7.82 16.68
CA PRO A 445 -37.03 -8.72 17.75
C PRO A 445 -36.35 -9.94 17.14
N ARG A 446 -35.08 -10.18 17.48
CA ARG A 446 -34.46 -11.45 17.12
C ARG A 446 -35.22 -12.55 17.88
N HIS A 447 -35.74 -13.51 17.14
CA HIS A 447 -36.17 -14.75 17.76
C HIS A 447 -34.93 -15.44 18.34
N ASP A 448 -34.91 -15.65 19.66
CA ASP A 448 -33.77 -16.19 20.44
C ASP A 448 -33.14 -17.47 19.84
N ALA A 449 -33.86 -18.18 18.97
CA ALA A 449 -33.41 -19.37 18.26
C ALA A 449 -32.25 -19.16 17.24
N GLN A 450 -31.92 -17.92 16.84
CA GLN A 450 -30.89 -17.64 15.81
C GLN A 450 -29.48 -17.28 16.34
N ILE A 451 -29.25 -17.26 17.66
CA ILE A 451 -27.97 -16.79 18.24
C ILE A 451 -26.81 -17.80 18.03
N SER A 452 -27.08 -19.01 17.54
CA SER A 452 -26.04 -20.04 17.35
C SER A 452 -25.17 -19.85 16.10
N ILE A 453 -25.49 -18.91 15.21
CA ILE A 453 -24.72 -18.68 13.99
C ILE A 453 -23.45 -17.88 14.35
N PRO A 454 -22.24 -18.41 14.07
CA PRO A 454 -21.00 -17.67 14.26
C PRO A 454 -21.01 -16.39 13.42
N LEU A 455 -20.81 -15.23 14.06
CA LEU A 455 -20.70 -13.96 13.34
C LEU A 455 -19.42 -13.96 12.51
N ALA A 456 -19.56 -13.66 11.22
CA ALA A 456 -18.46 -13.63 10.28
C ALA A 456 -17.92 -12.20 10.11
N SER A 457 -16.58 -12.10 10.05
CA SER A 457 -15.84 -10.87 9.78
C SER A 457 -15.69 -10.66 8.27
N PRO A 458 -15.75 -9.42 7.75
CA PRO A 458 -15.83 -8.17 8.51
C PRO A 458 -17.24 -7.83 9.00
N PHE A 459 -17.30 -7.03 10.07
CA PHE A 459 -18.51 -6.35 10.53
C PHE A 459 -18.65 -5.02 9.80
N LEU A 460 -19.77 -4.81 9.09
CA LEU A 460 -20.00 -3.63 8.26
C LEU A 460 -21.19 -2.85 8.80
N ASN A 461 -20.95 -1.63 9.30
CA ASN A 461 -22.04 -0.75 9.66
C ASN A 461 -22.70 -0.18 8.40
N VAL A 462 -23.90 -0.68 8.12
CA VAL A 462 -24.74 -0.27 7.00
C VAL A 462 -25.89 0.64 7.45
N GLY A 463 -25.79 1.22 8.64
CA GLY A 463 -26.74 2.21 9.16
C GLY A 463 -26.63 3.60 8.55
N LEU A 464 -27.26 4.55 9.23
CA LEU A 464 -27.31 5.94 8.80
C LEU A 464 -25.91 6.56 8.70
N PRO A 465 -25.67 7.40 7.68
CA PRO A 465 -24.43 8.13 7.59
C PRO A 465 -24.29 9.15 8.73
N MET A 466 -23.05 9.37 9.18
CA MET A 466 -22.69 10.38 10.19
C MET A 466 -23.46 10.30 11.50
N ASP A 467 -23.92 9.10 11.79
CA ASP A 467 -24.67 8.78 12.96
C ASP A 467 -23.75 8.81 14.22
N PRO A 468 -24.16 9.43 15.34
CA PRO A 468 -23.35 9.50 16.55
C PRO A 468 -23.07 8.12 17.19
N TRP A 469 -23.88 7.10 16.91
CA TRP A 469 -23.66 5.72 17.34
C TRP A 469 -22.49 5.06 16.58
N ASN A 470 -22.01 5.63 15.46
CA ASN A 470 -20.83 5.14 14.74
C ASN A 470 -19.55 5.21 15.59
N ASP A 471 -19.42 6.25 16.41
CA ASP A 471 -18.32 6.40 17.37
C ASP A 471 -18.46 5.40 18.52
N MET A 472 -19.69 5.16 19.01
CA MET A 472 -19.93 4.16 20.07
C MET A 472 -19.57 2.74 19.59
N LEU A 473 -19.97 2.37 18.38
CA LEU A 473 -19.58 1.09 17.77
C LEU A 473 -18.06 1.00 17.60
N LYS A 474 -17.40 2.10 17.19
CA LYS A 474 -15.95 2.15 17.02
C LYS A 474 -15.24 1.89 18.34
N GLU A 475 -15.62 2.57 19.41
CA GLU A 475 -14.99 2.42 20.72
C GLU A 475 -15.28 1.03 21.31
N PHE A 476 -16.52 0.54 21.20
CA PHE A 476 -16.89 -0.82 21.60
C PHE A 476 -16.02 -1.89 20.94
N PHE A 477 -15.94 -1.89 19.61
CA PHE A 477 -15.16 -2.91 18.89
C PHE A 477 -13.65 -2.75 19.07
N SER A 478 -13.17 -1.52 19.25
CA SER A 478 -11.77 -1.25 19.58
C SER A 478 -11.41 -1.81 20.96
N CYS A 479 -12.32 -1.67 21.94
CA CYS A 479 -12.17 -2.25 23.27
C CYS A 479 -12.11 -3.79 23.23
N LEU A 480 -12.80 -4.44 22.29
CA LEU A 480 -12.67 -5.88 22.04
C LEU A 480 -11.36 -6.31 21.38
N GLY A 481 -10.46 -5.36 21.06
CA GLY A 481 -9.19 -5.62 20.38
C GLY A 481 -9.32 -5.87 18.88
N LEU A 482 -10.46 -5.55 18.27
CA LEU A 482 -10.67 -5.70 16.82
C LEU A 482 -10.02 -4.54 16.05
N LYS A 483 -9.60 -4.82 14.81
CA LYS A 483 -9.07 -3.79 13.90
C LYS A 483 -10.21 -3.00 13.27
N VAL A 484 -10.54 -1.87 13.88
CA VAL A 484 -11.61 -0.98 13.42
C VAL A 484 -11.12 0.02 12.38
N THR A 485 -11.92 0.23 11.35
CA THR A 485 -11.87 1.37 10.43
C THR A 485 -13.07 2.27 10.71
N HIS A 486 -12.81 3.55 10.88
CA HIS A 486 -13.81 4.60 11.08
C HIS A 486 -13.53 5.78 10.13
N ARG A 487 -14.36 6.86 10.15
CA ARG A 487 -14.36 8.01 9.22
C ARG A 487 -12.99 8.38 8.66
N LYS A 488 -11.98 8.57 9.51
CA LYS A 488 -10.59 8.83 9.11
C LYS A 488 -9.80 7.55 9.37
N GLY A 489 -9.41 6.83 8.31
CA GLY A 489 -8.53 5.66 8.45
C GLY A 489 -7.29 5.98 9.31
N GLN A 490 -6.75 4.97 10.01
CA GLN A 490 -5.67 5.12 11.01
C GLN A 490 -4.61 6.17 10.60
N GLY A 491 -4.60 7.32 11.27
CA GLY A 491 -3.56 8.35 11.09
C GLY A 491 -3.99 9.62 10.37
N GLY A 492 -5.28 9.85 10.09
CA GLY A 492 -5.80 11.14 9.60
C GLY A 492 -5.39 11.54 8.17
N LYS A 493 -4.33 10.92 7.63
CA LYS A 493 -3.79 11.11 6.27
C LYS A 493 -4.56 10.37 5.18
N PHE A 494 -5.49 9.51 5.56
CA PHE A 494 -6.07 8.52 4.64
C PHE A 494 -7.36 8.94 3.94
N GLY A 495 -7.82 10.18 4.07
CA GLY A 495 -9.14 10.56 3.55
C GLY A 495 -10.27 9.81 4.26
N SER A 496 -11.51 10.04 3.83
CA SER A 496 -12.68 9.37 4.38
C SER A 496 -12.77 7.91 3.94
N THR A 497 -13.34 7.04 4.78
CA THR A 497 -13.57 5.63 4.44
C THR A 497 -14.39 5.50 3.15
N GLY A 498 -15.51 6.22 3.02
CA GLY A 498 -16.35 6.14 1.83
C GLY A 498 -15.67 6.54 0.53
N LYS A 499 -14.87 7.62 0.56
CA LYS A 499 -14.10 8.07 -0.61
C LYS A 499 -13.11 7.00 -1.08
N LYS A 500 -12.43 6.36 -0.14
CA LYS A 500 -11.46 5.31 -0.46
C LYS A 500 -12.13 4.05 -1.01
N ILE A 501 -13.25 3.64 -0.44
CA ILE A 501 -14.02 2.51 -0.96
C ILE A 501 -14.42 2.82 -2.41
N ASN A 502 -14.94 4.01 -2.68
CA ASN A 502 -15.27 4.44 -4.03
C ASN A 502 -14.07 4.40 -4.99
N GLN A 503 -12.94 5.00 -4.56
CA GLN A 503 -11.71 5.01 -5.34
C GLN A 503 -11.17 3.61 -5.60
N ALA A 504 -11.38 2.65 -4.68
CA ALA A 504 -10.97 1.26 -4.90
C ALA A 504 -11.81 0.64 -6.00
N VAL A 505 -13.14 0.79 -5.94
CA VAL A 505 -14.03 0.25 -6.97
C VAL A 505 -13.77 0.89 -8.34
N GLN A 506 -13.60 2.22 -8.40
CA GLN A 506 -13.24 2.94 -9.63
C GLN A 506 -11.91 2.46 -10.23
N ALA A 507 -10.96 2.05 -9.38
CA ALA A 507 -9.67 1.50 -9.79
C ALA A 507 -9.73 -0.01 -10.11
N GLY A 508 -10.91 -0.65 -10.07
CA GLY A 508 -11.05 -2.10 -10.24
C GLY A 508 -10.41 -2.92 -9.12
N MET A 509 -10.25 -2.32 -7.93
CA MET A 509 -9.73 -2.97 -6.72
C MET A 509 -10.88 -3.39 -5.80
N PRO A 510 -10.66 -4.39 -4.91
CA PRO A 510 -11.66 -4.75 -3.92
C PRO A 510 -11.98 -3.57 -2.97
N PRO A 511 -13.26 -3.23 -2.76
CA PRO A 511 -13.69 -2.04 -2.01
C PRO A 511 -13.10 -1.91 -0.59
N LEU A 512 -13.00 -3.01 0.15
CA LEU A 512 -12.57 -3.05 1.56
C LEU A 512 -11.08 -3.33 1.70
N SER A 513 -10.54 -4.35 1.04
CA SER A 513 -9.13 -4.71 1.22
C SER A 513 -8.17 -3.82 0.43
N GLY A 514 -8.63 -3.15 -0.64
CA GLY A 514 -7.80 -2.34 -1.53
C GLY A 514 -7.00 -1.26 -0.81
N TYR A 515 -7.64 -0.45 0.04
CA TYR A 515 -7.00 0.66 0.76
C TYR A 515 -6.87 0.49 2.28
N PHE A 516 -7.54 -0.50 2.87
CA PHE A 516 -7.62 -0.65 4.32
C PHE A 516 -6.87 -1.88 4.83
N GLY A 517 -6.48 -2.80 3.95
CA GLY A 517 -5.91 -4.09 4.30
C GLY A 517 -6.92 -4.96 5.06
N ASN A 518 -6.43 -5.86 5.92
CA ASN A 518 -7.31 -6.73 6.71
C ASN A 518 -7.83 -5.98 7.95
N ARG A 519 -9.08 -5.54 7.88
CA ARG A 519 -9.84 -4.91 8.98
C ARG A 519 -10.98 -5.83 9.39
N ASP A 520 -11.26 -5.81 10.68
CA ASP A 520 -12.30 -6.66 11.26
C ASP A 520 -13.65 -5.94 11.29
N VAL A 521 -13.65 -4.59 11.40
CA VAL A 521 -14.87 -3.79 11.56
C VAL A 521 -14.78 -2.49 10.76
N TYR A 522 -15.86 -2.11 10.08
CA TYR A 522 -16.04 -0.83 9.42
C TYR A 522 -17.26 -0.12 10.03
N THR A 523 -17.03 0.82 10.96
CA THR A 523 -18.12 1.46 11.72
C THR A 523 -18.67 2.71 11.07
N GLN A 524 -18.00 3.24 10.06
CA GLN A 524 -18.52 4.35 9.25
C GLN A 524 -18.02 4.19 7.81
N LEU A 525 -18.96 3.99 6.89
CA LEU A 525 -18.69 3.80 5.47
C LEU A 525 -18.90 5.07 4.66
N ASP A 526 -19.63 6.07 5.15
CA ASP A 526 -19.97 7.25 4.36
C ASP A 526 -18.79 8.22 4.14
N TYR A 527 -18.91 9.00 3.07
CA TYR A 527 -18.14 10.19 2.80
C TYR A 527 -19.06 11.29 2.34
N THR A 528 -19.09 12.38 3.10
CA THR A 528 -19.76 13.62 2.71
C THR A 528 -18.75 14.73 2.48
N VAL A 529 -18.76 15.31 1.29
CA VAL A 529 -17.95 16.48 0.93
C VAL A 529 -18.43 17.70 1.72
N THR A 530 -17.50 18.57 2.08
CA THR A 530 -17.86 19.84 2.72
C THR A 530 -18.23 20.83 1.63
N LEU A 531 -19.44 21.40 1.69
CA LEU A 531 -19.85 22.45 0.75
C LEU A 531 -18.97 23.67 0.99
N ASN A 532 -18.16 24.04 -0.01
CA ASN A 532 -17.48 25.33 0.01
C ASN A 532 -18.48 26.40 -0.39
N SER A 533 -18.97 27.15 0.60
CA SER A 533 -20.09 28.09 0.46
C SER A 533 -19.87 29.17 -0.61
N THR A 534 -18.62 29.43 -1.00
CA THR A 534 -18.26 30.53 -1.89
C THR A 534 -18.18 30.17 -3.38
N GLN A 535 -18.12 28.89 -3.76
CA GLN A 535 -17.81 28.52 -5.15
C GLN A 535 -18.94 27.82 -5.91
N GLY A 536 -20.01 27.35 -5.25
CA GLY A 536 -21.18 26.72 -5.90
C GLY A 536 -20.90 25.46 -6.72
N ILE A 537 -19.63 25.14 -6.99
CA ILE A 537 -19.18 24.01 -7.78
C ILE A 537 -18.64 22.98 -6.79
N VAL A 538 -19.41 21.92 -6.61
CA VAL A 538 -18.98 20.73 -5.89
C VAL A 538 -18.09 19.92 -6.84
N VAL A 539 -16.77 20.00 -6.66
CA VAL A 539 -15.79 19.29 -7.50
C VAL A 539 -15.75 17.79 -7.19
N GLU A 540 -16.26 17.37 -6.03
CA GLU A 540 -16.17 16.00 -5.55
C GLU A 540 -17.53 15.44 -5.12
N GLN A 541 -17.84 14.22 -5.56
CA GLN A 541 -19.08 13.54 -5.18
C GLN A 541 -18.94 12.89 -3.80
N SER A 542 -19.98 13.02 -3.00
CA SER A 542 -20.14 12.24 -1.76
C SER A 542 -20.52 10.81 -2.10
N VAL A 543 -20.07 9.87 -1.27
CA VAL A 543 -20.26 8.44 -1.52
C VAL A 543 -20.71 7.76 -0.24
N PHE A 544 -21.71 6.91 -0.39
CA PHE A 544 -22.31 6.10 0.66
C PHE A 544 -22.22 4.64 0.23
N PRO A 545 -21.05 3.99 0.36
CA PRO A 545 -20.86 2.61 -0.07
C PRO A 545 -21.86 1.63 0.54
N GLN A 546 -22.36 1.92 1.75
CA GLN A 546 -23.41 1.14 2.39
C GLN A 546 -24.78 1.20 1.70
N ILE A 547 -24.91 1.99 0.64
CA ILE A 547 -26.09 2.08 -0.23
C ILE A 547 -25.67 1.80 -1.68
N GLN A 548 -24.66 2.52 -2.15
CA GLN A 548 -24.27 2.60 -3.55
C GLN A 548 -23.40 1.43 -4.03
N LEU A 549 -22.69 0.76 -3.12
CA LEU A 549 -21.63 -0.20 -3.45
C LEU A 549 -21.79 -1.55 -2.72
N LEU A 550 -23.02 -1.90 -2.32
CA LEU A 550 -23.29 -3.15 -1.58
C LEU A 550 -23.02 -4.39 -2.44
N ASP A 551 -23.24 -4.32 -3.75
CA ASP A 551 -22.95 -5.45 -4.66
C ASP A 551 -21.44 -5.70 -4.77
N GLU A 552 -20.63 -4.65 -4.91
CA GLU A 552 -19.17 -4.75 -4.96
C GLU A 552 -18.60 -5.19 -3.62
N ILE A 553 -19.17 -4.71 -2.51
CA ILE A 553 -18.82 -5.18 -1.16
C ILE A 553 -19.17 -6.67 -1.00
N HIS A 554 -20.34 -7.11 -1.47
CA HIS A 554 -20.75 -8.51 -1.43
C HIS A 554 -19.79 -9.40 -2.24
N GLN A 555 -19.39 -8.96 -3.43
CA GLN A 555 -18.42 -9.69 -4.26
C GLN A 555 -17.08 -9.92 -3.55
N GLU A 556 -16.63 -8.97 -2.73
CA GLU A 556 -15.41 -9.12 -1.95
C GLU A 556 -15.61 -9.99 -0.69
N VAL A 557 -16.69 -9.76 0.06
CA VAL A 557 -16.95 -10.39 1.36
C VAL A 557 -18.37 -10.96 1.44
N PRO A 558 -18.67 -12.08 0.76
CA PRO A 558 -20.04 -12.57 0.59
C PRO A 558 -20.71 -13.03 1.90
N ASN A 559 -19.93 -13.22 2.97
CA ASN A 559 -20.41 -13.69 4.27
C ASN A 559 -20.22 -12.64 5.37
N ALA A 560 -20.15 -11.34 5.05
CA ALA A 560 -19.97 -10.30 6.08
C ALA A 560 -21.16 -10.23 7.05
N THR A 561 -20.90 -9.80 8.29
CA THR A 561 -21.96 -9.42 9.24
C THR A 561 -22.31 -7.95 9.05
N LEU A 562 -23.53 -7.65 8.62
CA LEU A 562 -24.04 -6.29 8.47
C LEU A 562 -24.64 -5.82 9.80
N LEU A 563 -24.19 -4.67 10.29
CA LEU A 563 -24.71 -4.00 11.48
C LEU A 563 -25.68 -2.92 11.03
N LEU A 564 -26.90 -2.95 11.54
CA LEU A 564 -27.95 -1.98 11.23
C LEU A 564 -28.42 -1.31 12.54
N PRO A 565 -27.82 -0.19 12.94
CA PRO A 565 -28.22 0.56 14.12
C PRO A 565 -29.62 1.19 13.94
N TYR A 566 -30.46 1.07 14.97
CA TYR A 566 -31.77 1.69 15.08
C TYR A 566 -31.74 2.74 16.19
N PRO A 567 -31.68 4.02 15.84
CA PRO A 567 -31.70 5.05 16.85
C PRO A 567 -33.08 5.43 17.33
N ASN A 568 -33.13 6.30 18.34
CA ASN A 568 -34.27 7.17 18.49
C ASN A 568 -34.34 8.08 17.25
N PHE A 569 -35.30 7.80 16.37
CA PHE A 569 -35.34 8.41 15.05
C PHE A 569 -35.57 9.92 15.10
N ASP A 570 -36.37 10.41 16.05
CA ASP A 570 -36.63 11.84 16.22
C ASP A 570 -35.35 12.59 16.59
N GLN A 571 -34.56 12.02 17.51
CA GLN A 571 -33.24 12.56 17.86
C GLN A 571 -32.27 12.54 16.67
N TRP A 572 -32.34 11.51 15.83
CA TRP A 572 -31.54 11.45 14.62
C TRP A 572 -31.96 12.50 13.58
N ILE A 573 -33.26 12.75 13.39
CA ILE A 573 -33.75 13.84 12.54
C ILE A 573 -33.21 15.18 13.04
N ASP A 574 -33.37 15.46 14.34
CA ASP A 574 -32.90 16.70 14.97
C ASP A 574 -31.38 16.88 14.76
N PHE A 575 -30.62 15.79 14.94
CA PHE A 575 -29.18 15.78 14.68
C PHE A 575 -28.88 16.03 13.19
N ALA A 576 -29.52 15.32 12.27
CA ALA A 576 -29.29 15.47 10.83
C ALA A 576 -29.63 16.89 10.33
N GLN A 577 -30.65 17.52 10.91
CA GLN A 577 -31.06 18.88 10.57
C GLN A 577 -30.14 19.95 11.16
N SER A 578 -29.64 19.75 12.38
CA SER A 578 -28.81 20.73 13.09
C SER A 578 -27.33 20.62 12.77
N PHE A 579 -26.82 19.41 12.52
CA PHE A 579 -25.39 19.16 12.41
C PHE A 579 -24.87 19.46 11.00
N HIS A 580 -24.03 20.49 10.90
CA HIS A 580 -23.25 20.81 9.70
C HIS A 580 -24.06 20.91 8.39
N ASN A 581 -25.35 21.26 8.44
CA ASN A 581 -26.26 21.32 7.29
C ASN A 581 -26.31 19.98 6.51
N PHE A 582 -26.36 18.83 7.18
CA PHE A 582 -26.36 17.54 6.46
C PHE A 582 -27.55 17.36 5.53
N THR A 583 -28.75 17.76 5.93
CA THR A 583 -29.93 17.65 5.06
C THR A 583 -29.76 18.39 3.74
N GLU A 584 -29.17 19.57 3.77
CA GLU A 584 -28.84 20.30 2.55
C GLU A 584 -27.78 19.58 1.73
N ARG A 585 -26.71 19.09 2.37
CA ARG A 585 -25.68 18.30 1.67
C ARG A 585 -26.32 17.11 0.99
N TRP A 586 -27.14 16.33 1.70
CA TRP A 586 -27.80 15.15 1.15
C TRP A 586 -28.74 15.51 0.01
N ALA A 587 -29.52 16.59 0.13
CA ALA A 587 -30.40 17.03 -0.94
C ALA A 587 -29.64 17.57 -2.16
N ARG A 588 -28.48 18.19 -1.94
CA ARG A 588 -27.58 18.58 -3.04
C ARG A 588 -26.88 17.41 -3.68
N MET A 589 -26.81 16.30 -2.97
CA MET A 589 -26.14 15.09 -3.38
C MET A 589 -27.12 14.14 -4.04
N GLU A 590 -26.59 13.40 -4.99
CA GLU A 590 -27.32 12.36 -5.68
C GLU A 590 -27.35 11.10 -4.80
N MET A 591 -28.20 11.14 -3.76
CA MET A 591 -28.40 10.03 -2.82
C MET A 591 -29.47 9.07 -3.33
N PRO A 592 -29.15 7.78 -3.59
CA PRO A 592 -30.15 6.81 -4.01
C PRO A 592 -31.28 6.67 -2.99
N GLY A 593 -32.50 6.64 -3.49
CA GLY A 593 -33.73 6.51 -2.69
C GLY A 593 -34.19 7.79 -2.00
N LEU A 594 -33.42 8.89 -2.03
CA LEU A 594 -33.87 10.16 -1.47
C LEU A 594 -34.74 10.88 -2.50
N VAL A 595 -36.04 11.03 -2.19
CA VAL A 595 -37.00 11.71 -3.07
C VAL A 595 -37.02 13.20 -2.74
N LEU A 596 -36.68 14.03 -3.72
CA LEU A 596 -36.77 15.49 -3.63
C LEU A 596 -38.07 15.98 -4.27
N THR A 597 -38.61 17.07 -3.74
CA THR A 597 -39.64 17.86 -4.43
C THR A 597 -39.05 18.51 -5.68
N GLU A 598 -39.91 18.87 -6.64
CA GLU A 598 -39.48 19.56 -7.86
C GLU A 598 -38.75 20.88 -7.52
N GLU A 599 -39.23 21.63 -6.52
CA GLU A 599 -38.59 22.86 -6.05
C GLU A 599 -37.20 22.61 -5.48
N GLN A 600 -37.04 21.57 -4.65
CA GLN A 600 -35.73 21.18 -4.10
C GLN A 600 -34.77 20.70 -5.20
N TYR A 601 -35.28 19.99 -6.21
CA TYR A 601 -34.49 19.52 -7.35
C TYR A 601 -33.98 20.69 -8.19
N GLN A 602 -34.83 21.71 -8.43
CA GLN A 602 -34.43 22.94 -9.11
C GLN A 602 -33.43 23.76 -8.28
N ALA A 603 -33.61 23.81 -6.96
CA ALA A 603 -32.70 24.52 -6.06
C ALA A 603 -31.31 23.87 -5.93
N ARG A 604 -31.19 22.57 -6.23
CA ARG A 604 -29.95 21.78 -6.13
C ARG A 604 -28.77 22.39 -6.87
N SER A 605 -28.99 22.91 -8.07
CA SER A 605 -27.94 23.48 -8.93
C SER A 605 -27.70 24.97 -8.67
N LEU A 606 -28.54 25.61 -7.86
CA LEU A 606 -28.44 27.03 -7.59
C LEU A 606 -27.54 27.31 -6.38
N PRO A 607 -26.71 28.36 -6.43
CA PRO A 607 -25.98 28.84 -5.27
C PRO A 607 -26.97 29.31 -4.21
N CYS A 608 -26.62 29.06 -2.96
CA CYS A 608 -27.49 29.43 -1.88
C CYS A 608 -27.45 30.93 -1.59
N PRO A 609 -28.60 31.64 -1.47
CA PRO A 609 -28.62 32.91 -0.77
C PRO A 609 -27.96 32.79 0.61
N ALA A 610 -27.17 33.80 0.96
CA ALA A 610 -26.62 33.95 2.29
C ALA A 610 -27.75 34.35 3.25
N GLU A 611 -28.03 33.49 4.21
CA GLU A 611 -28.88 33.80 5.35
C GLU A 611 -28.00 34.06 6.57
N ILE A 612 -28.45 34.92 7.47
CA ILE A 612 -27.80 35.12 8.76
C ILE A 612 -28.62 34.34 9.77
N ASP A 613 -28.02 33.35 10.45
CA ASP A 613 -28.71 32.61 11.51
C ASP A 613 -28.92 33.47 12.78
N GLU A 614 -29.59 32.89 13.78
CA GLU A 614 -29.86 33.53 15.06
C GLU A 614 -28.59 33.97 15.80
N ASP A 615 -27.44 33.34 15.50
CA ASP A 615 -26.14 33.66 16.09
C ASP A 615 -25.35 34.72 15.29
N GLY A 616 -25.93 35.26 14.21
CA GLY A 616 -25.27 36.25 13.36
C GLY A 616 -24.27 35.63 12.36
N MET A 617 -24.23 34.31 12.23
CA MET A 617 -23.35 33.60 11.30
C MET A 617 -24.03 33.47 9.94
N VAL A 618 -23.25 33.70 8.88
CA VAL A 618 -23.76 33.50 7.51
C VAL A 618 -23.86 32.01 7.24
N VAL A 619 -25.09 31.50 7.21
CA VAL A 619 -25.45 30.17 6.76
C VAL A 619 -26.11 30.24 5.39
N ASN A 620 -25.55 29.50 4.45
CA ASN A 620 -26.14 29.31 3.13
C ASN A 620 -27.04 28.08 3.22
N ARG A 621 -28.37 28.24 3.40
CA ARG A 621 -29.34 27.14 3.48
C ARG A 621 -30.49 27.36 2.50
N CYS A 622 -30.67 26.43 1.55
CA CYS A 622 -31.69 26.62 0.50
C CYS A 622 -32.50 25.37 0.22
N ILE A 623 -32.03 24.24 0.74
CA ILE A 623 -32.69 22.97 0.57
C ILE A 623 -32.71 22.33 1.93
N ARG A 624 -33.91 22.26 2.52
CA ARG A 624 -34.15 21.54 3.76
C ARG A 624 -35.00 20.33 3.42
N LEU A 625 -34.51 19.16 3.76
CA LEU A 625 -35.31 17.93 3.72
C LEU A 625 -36.32 17.98 4.86
N SER A 626 -37.58 17.66 4.56
CA SER A 626 -38.61 17.54 5.60
C SER A 626 -38.36 16.30 6.45
N ASP A 627 -38.91 16.30 7.67
CA ASP A 627 -38.89 15.13 8.55
C ASP A 627 -39.47 13.90 7.85
N MET A 628 -40.52 14.09 7.05
CA MET A 628 -41.15 13.03 6.27
C MET A 628 -40.19 12.46 5.22
N GLN A 629 -39.48 13.31 4.45
CA GLN A 629 -38.49 12.85 3.47
C GLN A 629 -37.37 12.04 4.13
N LEU A 630 -36.92 12.45 5.32
CA LEU A 630 -35.90 11.73 6.08
C LEU A 630 -36.44 10.39 6.60
N ARG A 631 -37.69 10.34 7.09
CA ARG A 631 -38.38 9.11 7.52
C ARG A 631 -38.53 8.11 6.37
N GLU A 632 -39.06 8.56 5.24
CA GLU A 632 -39.28 7.74 4.05
C GLU A 632 -37.96 7.18 3.53
N TRP A 633 -36.94 8.03 3.42
CA TRP A 633 -35.61 7.61 2.96
C TRP A 633 -34.99 6.56 3.88
N TRP A 634 -35.05 6.78 5.20
CA TRP A 634 -34.56 5.79 6.16
C TRP A 634 -35.32 4.47 6.07
N CYS A 635 -36.65 4.52 6.04
CA CYS A 635 -37.49 3.32 5.97
C CYS A 635 -37.23 2.54 4.67
N GLY A 636 -37.07 3.24 3.54
CA GLY A 636 -36.63 2.65 2.28
C GLY A 636 -35.27 1.97 2.40
N HIS A 637 -34.29 2.60 3.07
CA HIS A 637 -32.99 1.98 3.31
C HIS A 637 -33.06 0.74 4.22
N ILE A 638 -33.86 0.77 5.28
CA ILE A 638 -34.10 -0.38 6.17
C ILE A 638 -34.67 -1.57 5.38
N HIS A 639 -35.73 -1.35 4.61
CA HIS A 639 -36.31 -2.40 3.78
C HIS A 639 -35.33 -2.89 2.72
N HIS A 640 -34.56 -1.99 2.11
CA HIS A 640 -33.51 -2.35 1.17
C HIS A 640 -32.48 -3.30 1.81
N VAL A 641 -31.91 -2.97 2.97
CA VAL A 641 -30.93 -3.84 3.65
C VAL A 641 -31.55 -5.17 4.08
N ARG A 642 -32.77 -5.15 4.65
CA ARG A 642 -33.49 -6.38 5.06
C ARG A 642 -33.72 -7.31 3.88
N ARG A 643 -34.25 -6.78 2.76
CA ARG A 643 -34.48 -7.57 1.54
C ARG A 643 -33.18 -7.98 0.86
N LEU A 644 -32.14 -7.16 0.93
CA LEU A 644 -30.84 -7.51 0.38
C LEU A 644 -30.32 -8.78 1.05
N VAL A 645 -30.36 -8.84 2.39
CA VAL A 645 -29.92 -10.03 3.13
C VAL A 645 -30.89 -11.19 2.93
N ASN A 646 -32.20 -10.98 2.99
CA ASN A 646 -33.16 -12.10 2.95
C ASN A 646 -33.37 -12.68 1.54
N ASP A 647 -33.44 -11.82 0.52
CA ASP A 647 -33.89 -12.19 -0.83
C ASP A 647 -32.73 -12.35 -1.81
N VAL A 648 -31.64 -11.58 -1.64
CA VAL A 648 -30.57 -11.48 -2.65
C VAL A 648 -29.27 -12.15 -2.18
N TYR A 649 -28.83 -11.84 -0.97
CA TYR A 649 -27.56 -12.27 -0.38
C TYR A 649 -27.75 -12.90 1.01
N PRO A 650 -28.41 -14.07 1.10
CA PRO A 650 -28.69 -14.78 2.36
C PRO A 650 -27.45 -15.33 3.05
N SER A 651 -26.28 -15.21 2.42
CA SER A 651 -24.99 -15.52 3.01
C SER A 651 -24.51 -14.48 4.03
N HIS A 652 -25.05 -13.25 3.97
CA HIS A 652 -24.79 -12.25 5.00
C HIS A 652 -25.56 -12.51 6.28
N THR A 653 -25.00 -12.09 7.42
CA THR A 653 -25.72 -12.04 8.69
C THR A 653 -26.13 -10.60 8.98
N LEU A 654 -27.42 -10.33 9.19
CA LEU A 654 -27.90 -9.02 9.63
C LEU A 654 -28.02 -8.97 11.16
N LEU A 655 -27.44 -7.94 11.76
CA LEU A 655 -27.60 -7.62 13.18
C LEU A 655 -28.23 -6.23 13.32
N GLU A 656 -29.50 -6.20 13.74
CA GLU A 656 -30.21 -4.97 14.08
C GLU A 656 -29.92 -4.59 15.54
N ILE A 657 -29.45 -3.36 15.78
CA ILE A 657 -29.00 -2.89 17.10
C ILE A 657 -29.89 -1.74 17.57
N ASP A 658 -30.68 -1.95 18.62
CA ASP A 658 -31.63 -0.95 19.14
C ASP A 658 -30.97 0.06 20.08
N PHE A 659 -30.43 1.14 19.53
CA PHE A 659 -29.88 2.25 20.32
C PHE A 659 -30.96 3.11 21.00
N GLY A 660 -32.24 2.95 20.65
CA GLY A 660 -33.36 3.48 21.42
C GLY A 660 -33.55 2.80 22.79
N ASN A 661 -33.00 1.58 22.96
CA ASN A 661 -33.01 0.83 24.21
C ASN A 661 -31.61 0.31 24.58
N LEU A 662 -30.81 1.19 25.18
CA LEU A 662 -29.41 0.89 25.53
C LEU A 662 -29.26 -0.33 26.45
N ALA A 663 -30.20 -0.56 27.37
CA ALA A 663 -30.16 -1.73 28.24
C ALA A 663 -30.30 -3.05 27.45
N HIS A 664 -31.24 -3.07 26.49
CA HIS A 664 -31.39 -4.20 25.58
C HIS A 664 -30.15 -4.36 24.69
N THR A 665 -29.65 -3.27 24.09
CA THR A 665 -28.45 -3.30 23.25
C THR A 665 -27.21 -3.82 24.00
N ARG A 666 -26.95 -3.36 25.24
CA ARG A 666 -25.82 -3.89 26.03
C ARG A 666 -25.96 -5.38 26.30
N LYS A 667 -27.18 -5.86 26.60
CA LYS A 667 -27.45 -7.29 26.78
C LYS A 667 -27.15 -8.06 25.48
N THR A 668 -27.73 -7.63 24.37
CA THR A 668 -27.53 -8.26 23.05
C THR A 668 -26.06 -8.29 22.64
N MET A 669 -25.32 -7.18 22.84
CA MET A 669 -23.90 -7.12 22.53
C MET A 669 -23.05 -8.00 23.47
N LYS A 670 -23.45 -8.15 24.74
CA LYS A 670 -22.80 -9.09 25.67
C LYS A 670 -23.03 -10.55 25.28
N ASP A 671 -24.24 -10.88 24.84
CA ASP A 671 -24.59 -12.24 24.42
C ASP A 671 -23.86 -12.63 23.11
N LEU A 672 -23.74 -11.69 22.17
CA LEU A 672 -23.03 -11.90 20.89
C LEU A 672 -21.50 -11.85 21.03
N PHE A 673 -20.99 -11.06 21.98
CA PHE A 673 -19.57 -10.93 22.26
C PHE A 673 -19.30 -11.24 23.73
N PRO A 674 -19.28 -12.52 24.15
CA PRO A 674 -19.12 -12.92 25.55
C PRO A 674 -17.84 -12.35 26.20
N GLN A 675 -16.80 -12.10 25.39
CA GLN A 675 -15.54 -11.49 25.80
C GLN A 675 -15.65 -9.99 26.15
N ALA A 676 -16.75 -9.32 25.80
CA ALA A 676 -16.99 -7.92 26.15
C ALA A 676 -17.09 -7.78 27.68
N ASN A 677 -16.12 -7.11 28.30
CA ASN A 677 -16.20 -6.79 29.72
C ASN A 677 -17.12 -5.57 29.95
N GLN A 678 -17.37 -5.23 31.21
CA GLN A 678 -18.25 -4.10 31.56
C GLN A 678 -17.74 -2.77 30.98
N THR A 679 -16.42 -2.60 30.87
CA THR A 679 -15.79 -1.41 30.27
C THR A 679 -16.15 -1.28 28.79
N CYS A 680 -16.02 -2.35 28.00
CA CYS A 680 -16.42 -2.31 26.59
C CYS A 680 -17.91 -2.04 26.44
N LEU A 681 -18.76 -2.66 27.28
CA LEU A 681 -20.19 -2.40 27.26
C LEU A 681 -20.56 -0.97 27.66
N SER A 682 -19.76 -0.31 28.52
CA SER A 682 -20.00 1.09 28.87
C SER A 682 -19.73 2.06 27.72
N GLU A 683 -18.90 1.70 26.73
CA GLU A 683 -18.70 2.52 25.51
C GLU A 683 -20.00 2.68 24.70
N LEU A 684 -20.96 1.77 24.86
CA LEU A 684 -22.31 1.86 24.28
C LEU A 684 -23.24 2.82 25.05
N SER A 685 -22.70 3.71 25.89
CA SER A 685 -23.47 4.60 26.77
C SER A 685 -23.08 6.06 26.68
N PHE A 686 -22.06 6.39 25.88
CA PHE A 686 -21.35 7.68 25.97
C PHE A 686 -22.20 8.92 25.62
N MET A 687 -23.47 8.75 25.19
CA MET A 687 -24.39 9.83 24.86
C MET A 687 -25.56 10.03 25.84
N GLU A 688 -25.64 9.25 26.93
CA GLU A 688 -26.47 9.62 28.09
C GLU A 688 -25.80 10.77 28.87
#